data_AF-A0A409W3B1-F1
#
_entry.id   AF-A0A409W3B1-F1
#
_cell.length_a   1.000
_cell.length_b   1.000
_cell.length_c   1.000
_cell.angle_alpha   90.00
_cell.angle_beta   90.00
_cell.angle_gamma   90.00
#
_symmetry.space_group_name_H-M   'P 1'
#
loop_
_entity.id
_entity.type
_entity.pdbx_description
1 polymer ?
#
loop_
_entity_poly.entity_id
_entity_poly.type
_entity_poly.pdbx_seq_one_letter_code
_entity_poly.pdbx_strand_id
1 'polypeptide(L)'
;MHQLAATGAFLEIQFCLRGGDTSTAIGTLASLQKHVEVINFSSNEHQYHQHNLLEDLTSTMEDLMVEDIAQQENEDVFAETDLQSVYFPPEPGRDQVNSPPRKKQRTARATHDSDDERIALDLNQYLQANPTAWLEKCLDWSQDLNRAFQDRQQSNLSDQVSSNHYKNVISTLREMRLVKAGIFKHALWNDAVKGSGLAEIIYLWSDPQGLVLWKSSFVEKLFRKHKISTTLLLILERWTPVNVKSSWISQPFVPRFSLSSNYKVQKLGKYLYRAFKKKPQMIPREAYPSSVFFLLNFQNFFEAGHMWLGYALEKEGFQASFLNSKFEAEVAYKALMQHLSGFKNNEFDRIQDEALQIILRRSVDFRKLKRQVSEKFFANRPSLNSPCRKCKDRPAKERCIQKVLFAVKKLDKSVIGCGVSYSPRDKISAVPIRNSESGHFEERPVIHPKHDLHLKDIRCSPDILKRCGSMTYYFFDENDPDTVLDFFSYGAFPEKVLEKLISHHQRLQTVKSLKRGKQFNTYSQGQMFPKGSRAPAGGIPGDAYTMYKGLEAVDETSIEALFDDAEDFKDSMVLLEAARVIHPPLFFQLQYQVPEGDKLGITGATAYLCKNYASPLHFDKDACRGLCAQYELRAKSEGDEYGFIYGDYGFYVVSRSNSLWSFDSSMAHGTVLPSSDPLKVSDLSTAARDYPEDGAGDPPPMRISSGIHVTKPKKNVAAARKYSKVQASRTDIGRYWNVVNV
;
A
#
# COMPACT_ATOMS: atom_id res chain seq x y z
N MET A 1 7.16 41.52 14.25
CA MET A 1 8.15 41.28 13.17
C MET A 1 7.50 40.85 11.86
N HIS A 2 6.64 39.82 11.82
CA HIS A 2 6.09 39.29 10.55
C HIS A 2 5.17 40.26 9.76
N GLN A 3 4.39 41.11 10.44
CA GLN A 3 3.59 42.14 9.76
C GLN A 3 4.44 43.21 9.07
N LEU A 4 5.62 43.55 9.62
CA LEU A 4 6.54 44.51 9.01
C LEU A 4 7.20 43.95 7.74
N ALA A 5 7.54 42.66 7.73
CA ALA A 5 8.09 41.98 6.56
C ALA A 5 7.08 41.87 5.40
N ALA A 6 5.81 41.58 5.71
CA ALA A 6 4.75 41.51 4.71
C ALA A 6 4.44 42.88 4.08
N THR A 7 4.38 43.93 4.89
CA THR A 7 4.20 45.31 4.39
C THR A 7 5.38 45.77 3.55
N GLY A 8 6.62 45.43 3.94
CA GLY A 8 7.83 45.74 3.17
C GLY A 8 7.82 45.09 1.78
N ALA A 9 7.57 43.78 1.72
CA ALA A 9 7.49 43.05 0.46
C ALA A 9 6.33 43.53 -0.44
N PHE A 10 5.19 43.90 0.14
CA PHE A 10 4.07 44.47 -0.62
C PHE A 10 4.45 45.81 -1.29
N LEU A 11 5.13 46.71 -0.56
CA LEU A 11 5.59 47.98 -1.11
C LEU A 11 6.62 47.77 -2.22
N GLU A 12 7.54 46.82 -2.04
CA GLU A 12 8.56 46.46 -3.04
C GLU A 12 7.92 45.93 -4.33
N ILE A 13 6.92 45.05 -4.22
CA ILE A 13 6.15 44.54 -5.37
C ILE A 13 5.48 45.70 -6.12
N GLN A 14 4.83 46.62 -5.40
CA GLN A 14 4.18 47.78 -6.01
C GLN A 14 5.18 48.72 -6.72
N PHE A 15 6.36 48.91 -6.14
CA PHE A 15 7.44 49.68 -6.76
C PHE A 15 7.95 49.02 -8.06
N CYS A 16 8.20 47.71 -8.03
CA CYS A 16 8.62 46.96 -9.21
C CYS A 16 7.57 47.00 -10.33
N LEU A 17 6.28 46.84 -10.00
CA LEU A 17 5.19 46.91 -10.97
C LEU A 17 5.06 48.30 -11.61
N ARG A 18 5.21 49.38 -10.83
CA ARG A 18 5.21 50.76 -11.35
C ARG A 18 6.43 51.07 -12.22
N GLY A 19 7.56 50.43 -11.94
CA GLY A 19 8.78 50.51 -12.76
C GLY A 19 8.76 49.63 -14.01
N GLY A 20 7.68 48.88 -14.26
CA GLY A 20 7.58 47.95 -15.39
C GLY A 20 8.33 46.63 -15.20
N ASP A 21 9.01 46.43 -14.08
CA ASP A 21 9.75 45.21 -13.77
C ASP A 21 8.83 44.15 -13.14
N THR A 22 8.00 43.59 -14.02
CA THR A 22 7.01 42.57 -13.66
C THR A 22 7.68 41.27 -13.19
N SER A 23 8.90 40.97 -13.67
CA SER A 23 9.63 39.76 -13.30
C SER A 23 10.09 39.80 -11.85
N THR A 24 10.68 40.92 -11.42
CA THR A 24 11.11 41.10 -10.02
C THR A 24 9.91 41.16 -9.08
N ALA A 25 8.82 41.82 -9.48
CA ALA A 25 7.57 41.84 -8.71
C ALA A 25 7.00 40.42 -8.47
N ILE A 26 7.00 39.57 -9.49
CA ILE A 26 6.56 38.17 -9.37
C ILE A 26 7.51 37.38 -8.45
N GLY A 27 8.83 37.60 -8.57
CA GLY A 27 9.84 36.98 -7.71
C GLY A 27 9.65 37.34 -6.23
N THR A 28 9.45 38.61 -5.92
CA THR A 28 9.23 39.09 -4.55
C THR A 28 7.89 38.61 -3.99
N LEU A 29 6.82 38.57 -4.80
CA LEU A 29 5.53 38.00 -4.40
C LEU A 29 5.63 36.51 -4.11
N ALA A 30 6.31 35.74 -4.95
CA ALA A 30 6.53 34.31 -4.73
C ALA A 30 7.36 34.06 -3.47
N SER A 31 8.36 34.90 -3.19
CA SER A 31 9.18 34.80 -1.98
C SER A 31 8.40 35.14 -0.71
N LEU A 32 7.56 36.18 -0.75
CA LEU A 32 6.64 36.52 0.35
C LEU A 32 5.62 35.40 0.57
N GLN A 33 5.03 34.89 -0.50
CA GLN A 33 4.08 33.79 -0.44
C GLN A 33 4.74 32.57 0.18
N LYS A 34 5.96 32.20 -0.23
CA LYS A 34 6.77 31.13 0.37
C LYS A 34 7.04 31.37 1.85
N HIS A 35 7.33 32.60 2.27
CA HIS A 35 7.62 32.92 3.67
C HIS A 35 6.36 32.84 4.56
N VAL A 36 5.23 33.37 4.07
CA VAL A 36 3.90 33.25 4.71
C VAL A 36 3.47 31.79 4.78
N GLU A 37 3.73 31.04 3.71
CA GLU A 37 3.56 29.60 3.65
C GLU A 37 4.40 28.92 4.74
N VAL A 38 5.72 29.11 4.81
CA VAL A 38 6.58 28.50 5.85
C VAL A 38 6.12 28.82 7.28
N ILE A 39 5.69 30.06 7.54
CA ILE A 39 5.19 30.48 8.86
C ILE A 39 3.87 29.77 9.19
N ASN A 40 2.92 29.74 8.26
CA ASN A 40 1.63 29.07 8.43
C ASN A 40 1.74 27.54 8.37
N PHE A 41 2.80 26.99 7.77
CA PHE A 41 3.04 25.55 7.59
C PHE A 41 3.82 24.89 8.73
N SER A 42 4.44 25.66 9.63
CA SER A 42 5.08 25.11 10.84
C SER A 42 4.07 24.41 11.79
N SER A 43 2.77 24.65 11.60
CA SER A 43 1.67 24.02 12.35
C SER A 43 0.79 23.06 11.54
N ASN A 44 1.00 22.88 10.22
CA ASN A 44 0.10 22.07 9.39
C ASN A 44 0.79 21.18 8.33
N GLU A 45 0.52 19.89 8.48
CA GLU A 45 0.93 18.73 7.69
C GLU A 45 0.61 18.83 6.19
N HIS A 46 1.62 18.90 5.31
CA HIS A 46 1.48 18.56 3.88
C HIS A 46 2.53 17.54 3.43
N GLN A 47 2.05 16.47 2.81
CA GLN A 47 2.84 15.37 2.24
C GLN A 47 3.00 15.62 0.74
N TYR A 48 4.22 15.97 0.32
CA TYR A 48 4.56 16.01 -1.11
C TYR A 48 4.71 14.59 -1.64
N HIS A 49 4.02 14.30 -2.74
CA HIS A 49 4.24 13.12 -3.56
C HIS A 49 4.98 13.56 -4.81
N GLN A 50 6.23 13.14 -4.99
CA GLN A 50 6.82 12.81 -6.30
C GLN A 50 8.31 12.39 -6.17
N HIS A 51 8.64 11.31 -6.90
CA HIS A 51 9.96 10.89 -7.40
C HIS A 51 11.17 10.88 -6.46
N ASN A 52 11.58 9.66 -6.06
CA ASN A 52 12.88 9.42 -5.44
C ASN A 52 13.95 9.26 -6.54
N LEU A 53 14.54 10.37 -6.99
CA LEU A 53 15.60 10.37 -8.00
C LEU A 53 16.90 9.71 -7.49
N LEU A 54 17.09 9.63 -6.18
CA LEU A 54 18.28 9.06 -5.52
C LEU A 54 18.27 7.53 -5.50
N GLU A 55 17.10 6.90 -5.36
CA GLU A 55 16.94 5.47 -5.63
C GLU A 55 17.09 5.17 -7.12
N ASP A 56 16.55 6.01 -8.02
CA ASP A 56 16.78 5.83 -9.47
C ASP A 56 18.28 5.90 -9.80
N LEU A 57 19.07 6.78 -9.17
CA LEU A 57 20.53 6.85 -9.40
C LEU A 57 21.33 5.66 -8.83
N THR A 58 20.83 4.98 -7.80
CA THR A 58 21.52 3.84 -7.18
C THR A 58 21.02 2.48 -7.67
N SER A 59 19.72 2.32 -7.93
CA SER A 59 19.16 1.12 -8.57
C SER A 59 19.62 1.02 -10.02
N THR A 60 19.71 2.12 -10.79
CA THR A 60 20.23 2.01 -12.16
C THR A 60 21.67 1.51 -12.17
N MET A 61 22.51 1.83 -11.17
CA MET A 61 23.87 1.28 -11.10
C MET A 61 23.92 -0.16 -10.57
N GLU A 62 23.08 -0.52 -9.60
CA GLU A 62 23.03 -1.90 -9.06
C GLU A 62 22.36 -2.87 -10.04
N ASP A 63 21.30 -2.46 -10.75
CA ASP A 63 20.62 -3.25 -11.78
C ASP A 63 21.53 -3.45 -13.01
N LEU A 64 22.34 -2.44 -13.39
CA LEU A 64 23.37 -2.60 -14.43
C LEU A 64 24.48 -3.57 -14.02
N MET A 65 24.85 -3.64 -12.73
CA MET A 65 25.87 -4.60 -12.25
C MET A 65 25.33 -6.02 -12.12
N VAL A 66 24.01 -6.21 -11.87
CA VAL A 66 23.39 -7.54 -11.78
C VAL A 66 23.14 -8.14 -13.17
N GLU A 67 22.82 -7.32 -14.18
CA GLU A 67 22.72 -7.79 -15.57
C GLU A 67 24.09 -8.15 -16.17
N ASP A 68 25.16 -7.43 -15.81
CA ASP A 68 26.53 -7.72 -16.28
C ASP A 68 27.15 -8.97 -15.61
N ILE A 69 26.81 -9.28 -14.35
CA ILE A 69 27.27 -10.50 -13.66
C ILE A 69 26.52 -11.74 -14.16
N ALA A 70 25.22 -11.61 -14.49
CA ALA A 70 24.42 -12.73 -15.02
C ALA A 70 24.82 -13.14 -16.46
N GLN A 71 25.56 -12.29 -17.18
CA GLN A 71 26.06 -12.59 -18.53
C GLN A 71 27.52 -13.09 -18.55
N GLN A 72 28.22 -13.16 -17.40
CA GLN A 72 29.63 -13.59 -17.34
C GLN A 72 29.89 -14.90 -16.57
N GLU A 73 28.88 -15.57 -16.01
CA GLU A 73 29.05 -16.84 -15.27
C GLU A 73 28.43 -18.09 -15.94
N ASN A 74 28.38 -18.16 -17.27
CA ASN A 74 27.98 -19.40 -17.97
C ASN A 74 28.82 -19.67 -19.24
N GLU A 75 30.13 -19.72 -19.09
CA GLU A 75 31.02 -20.48 -19.97
C GLU A 75 32.07 -21.17 -19.08
N ASP A 76 31.79 -22.39 -18.62
CA ASP A 76 32.71 -23.54 -18.77
C ASP A 76 32.26 -24.80 -17.99
N VAL A 77 31.98 -25.84 -18.79
CA VAL A 77 32.28 -27.27 -18.61
C VAL A 77 31.75 -28.00 -17.36
N PHE A 78 30.70 -28.81 -17.55
CA PHE A 78 30.72 -30.25 -17.24
C PHE A 78 29.69 -31.02 -18.09
N ALA A 79 30.07 -32.25 -18.41
CA ALA A 79 29.71 -33.01 -19.60
C ALA A 79 28.37 -33.79 -19.56
N GLU A 80 27.81 -33.92 -20.77
CA GLU A 80 27.09 -35.08 -21.36
C GLU A 80 26.09 -35.89 -20.51
N THR A 81 24.81 -35.89 -20.91
CA THR A 81 24.26 -36.93 -21.81
C THR A 81 22.80 -36.63 -22.24
N ASP A 82 22.61 -36.54 -23.57
CA ASP A 82 21.53 -37.14 -24.38
C ASP A 82 20.03 -36.86 -24.11
N LEU A 83 19.40 -36.01 -24.93
CA LEU A 83 18.63 -36.39 -26.15
C LEU A 83 17.74 -35.27 -26.70
N GLN A 84 18.07 -34.85 -27.94
CA GLN A 84 17.24 -34.38 -29.08
C GLN A 84 16.30 -33.16 -28.90
N SER A 85 16.64 -31.97 -29.42
CA SER A 85 16.67 -31.54 -30.83
C SER A 85 15.29 -31.33 -31.49
N VAL A 86 14.87 -30.07 -31.64
CA VAL A 86 14.38 -29.55 -32.93
C VAL A 86 14.97 -28.15 -33.16
N TYR A 87 15.78 -28.07 -34.20
CA TYR A 87 16.54 -26.91 -34.68
C TYR A 87 15.74 -26.24 -35.81
N PHE A 88 15.68 -24.90 -35.84
CA PHE A 88 15.39 -24.12 -37.06
C PHE A 88 16.56 -23.16 -37.30
N PRO A 89 17.07 -23.02 -38.53
CA PRO A 89 18.26 -22.24 -38.82
C PRO A 89 17.97 -20.74 -38.90
N PRO A 90 18.94 -19.85 -38.59
CA PRO A 90 18.83 -18.43 -38.91
C PRO A 90 19.38 -18.16 -40.31
N GLU A 91 18.63 -17.42 -41.13
CA GLU A 91 19.21 -16.80 -42.33
C GLU A 91 19.94 -15.48 -41.99
N PRO A 92 21.01 -15.15 -42.71
CA PRO A 92 21.85 -13.99 -42.45
C PRO A 92 21.47 -12.77 -43.31
N GLY A 93 21.69 -11.58 -42.76
CA GLY A 93 22.10 -10.44 -43.58
C GLY A 93 21.18 -9.21 -43.57
N ARG A 94 21.61 -8.22 -42.79
CA ARG A 94 21.61 -6.76 -43.05
C ARG A 94 20.28 -6.11 -43.47
N ASP A 95 19.75 -5.28 -42.58
CA ASP A 95 19.86 -3.83 -42.77
C ASP A 95 20.06 -3.10 -41.44
N GLN A 96 21.21 -2.41 -41.38
CA GLN A 96 21.45 -1.33 -40.43
C GLN A 96 20.52 -0.17 -40.79
N VAL A 97 20.08 0.58 -39.77
CA VAL A 97 19.89 2.04 -39.71
C VAL A 97 18.64 2.37 -38.86
N ASN A 98 18.85 3.30 -37.91
CA ASN A 98 17.90 3.95 -36.99
C ASN A 98 17.62 3.29 -35.63
N SER A 99 18.68 3.09 -34.85
CA SER A 99 18.59 3.15 -33.38
C SER A 99 18.18 4.57 -32.94
N PRO A 100 17.14 4.76 -32.11
CA PRO A 100 16.83 6.07 -31.53
C PRO A 100 17.98 6.56 -30.64
N PRO A 101 18.27 7.87 -30.58
CA PRO A 101 19.41 8.41 -29.87
C PRO A 101 19.32 8.15 -28.37
N ARG A 102 20.45 7.75 -27.80
CA ARG A 102 20.69 7.68 -26.35
C ARG A 102 20.10 8.92 -25.66
N LYS A 103 19.25 8.69 -24.66
CA LYS A 103 18.73 9.72 -23.75
C LYS A 103 19.88 10.63 -23.29
N LYS A 104 19.94 11.86 -23.82
CA LYS A 104 20.79 12.90 -23.26
C LYS A 104 20.32 13.16 -21.83
N GLN A 105 21.30 13.22 -20.93
CA GLN A 105 21.16 13.61 -19.53
C GLN A 105 20.35 14.90 -19.45
N ARG A 106 19.20 14.82 -18.79
CA ARG A 106 18.29 15.95 -18.61
C ARG A 106 18.87 16.85 -17.51
N THR A 107 19.26 18.07 -17.87
CA THR A 107 19.54 19.14 -16.90
C THR A 107 18.24 19.49 -16.19
N ALA A 108 18.13 19.12 -14.91
CA ALA A 108 16.97 19.41 -14.07
C ALA A 108 16.98 20.88 -13.65
N ARG A 109 15.83 21.57 -13.82
CA ARG A 109 15.53 22.81 -13.08
C ARG A 109 14.74 22.42 -11.82
N ALA A 110 15.46 22.40 -10.70
CA ALA A 110 14.98 22.15 -9.34
C ALA A 110 14.31 23.39 -8.75
N THR A 111 13.24 23.24 -7.97
CA THR A 111 12.74 24.35 -7.11
C THR A 111 12.20 23.93 -5.73
N HIS A 112 12.38 22.68 -5.30
CA HIS A 112 12.25 22.32 -3.88
C HIS A 112 13.30 21.31 -3.37
N ASP A 113 14.12 20.76 -4.27
CA ASP A 113 15.19 19.80 -3.99
C ASP A 113 16.56 20.45 -3.66
N SER A 114 16.70 21.77 -3.76
CA SER A 114 18.02 22.41 -3.72
C SER A 114 18.73 22.36 -2.36
N ASP A 115 17.99 22.33 -1.25
CA ASP A 115 18.62 22.42 0.08
C ASP A 115 19.08 21.05 0.57
N ASP A 116 18.25 20.00 0.45
CA ASP A 116 18.65 18.63 0.80
C ASP A 116 19.69 18.06 -0.18
N GLU A 117 19.60 18.36 -1.49
CA GLU A 117 20.63 17.96 -2.46
C GLU A 117 21.95 18.71 -2.22
N ARG A 118 21.92 20.00 -1.88
CA ARG A 118 23.12 20.77 -1.55
C ARG A 118 23.75 20.27 -0.26
N ILE A 119 22.98 20.05 0.81
CA ILE A 119 23.47 19.45 2.06
C ILE A 119 24.08 18.06 1.80
N ALA A 120 23.45 17.25 0.94
CA ALA A 120 23.96 15.93 0.57
C ALA A 120 25.27 15.97 -0.22
N LEU A 121 25.37 16.91 -1.17
CA LEU A 121 26.58 17.14 -1.95
C LEU A 121 27.72 17.61 -1.04
N ASP A 122 27.43 18.57 -0.15
CA ASP A 122 28.38 19.15 0.80
C ASP A 122 28.89 18.09 1.78
N LEU A 123 28.01 17.25 2.36
CA LEU A 123 28.42 16.21 3.30
C LEU A 123 29.31 15.15 2.64
N ASN A 124 28.95 14.63 1.47
CA ASN A 124 29.75 13.60 0.81
C ASN A 124 31.09 14.14 0.30
N GLN A 125 31.12 15.38 -0.22
CA GLN A 125 32.37 16.03 -0.61
C GLN A 125 33.28 16.23 0.61
N TYR A 126 32.72 16.69 1.72
CA TYR A 126 33.45 16.85 2.97
C TYR A 126 34.03 15.52 3.48
N LEU A 127 33.21 14.47 3.57
CA LEU A 127 33.65 13.15 4.04
C LEU A 127 34.70 12.55 3.08
N GLN A 128 34.52 12.69 1.77
CA GLN A 128 35.50 12.17 0.80
C GLN A 128 36.83 12.91 0.89
N ALA A 129 36.82 14.22 1.14
CA ALA A 129 38.04 15.03 1.30
C ALA A 129 38.72 14.83 2.66
N ASN A 130 38.00 14.39 3.70
CA ASN A 130 38.49 14.32 5.08
C ASN A 130 38.24 12.94 5.74
N PRO A 131 38.98 11.88 5.36
CA PRO A 131 38.83 10.55 5.98
C PRO A 131 39.05 10.51 7.49
N THR A 132 39.88 11.41 8.02
CA THR A 132 40.14 11.52 9.47
C THR A 132 38.93 12.03 10.25
N ALA A 133 38.01 12.76 9.61
CA ALA A 133 36.78 13.27 10.23
C ALA A 133 35.67 12.23 10.33
N TRP A 134 35.84 11.02 9.76
CA TRP A 134 34.81 9.98 9.78
C TRP A 134 34.47 9.51 11.19
N LEU A 135 35.49 9.34 12.05
CA LEU A 135 35.29 8.93 13.44
C LEU A 135 34.53 9.99 14.23
N GLU A 136 34.94 11.25 14.12
CA GLU A 136 34.26 12.39 14.76
C GLU A 136 32.80 12.47 14.34
N LYS A 137 32.52 12.36 13.03
CA LYS A 137 31.15 12.41 12.53
C LYS A 137 30.30 11.24 13.04
N CYS A 138 30.87 10.04 13.12
CA CYS A 138 30.16 8.89 13.69
C CYS A 138 29.93 9.06 15.20
N LEU A 139 30.86 9.69 15.93
CA LEU A 139 30.70 10.03 17.35
C LEU A 139 29.57 11.04 17.55
N ASP A 140 29.48 12.07 16.72
CA ASP A 140 28.38 13.06 16.78
C ASP A 140 27.02 12.38 16.63
N TRP A 141 26.87 11.54 15.58
CA TRP A 141 25.65 10.78 15.37
C TRP A 141 25.33 9.84 16.53
N SER A 142 26.35 9.18 17.10
CA SER A 142 26.21 8.31 18.25
C SER A 142 25.69 9.08 19.48
N GLN A 143 26.27 10.26 19.75
CA GLN A 143 25.87 11.12 20.87
C GLN A 143 24.44 11.64 20.73
N ASP A 144 24.04 12.07 19.54
CA ASP A 144 22.68 12.56 19.28
C ASP A 144 21.63 11.45 19.46
N LEU A 145 21.90 10.26 18.91
CA LEU A 145 21.02 9.10 19.09
C LEU A 145 20.96 8.65 20.56
N ASN A 146 22.09 8.67 21.27
CA ASN A 146 22.16 8.25 22.66
C ASN A 146 21.42 9.24 23.58
N ARG A 147 21.58 10.55 23.37
CA ARG A 147 20.87 11.58 24.14
C ARG A 147 19.35 11.38 24.08
N ALA A 148 18.79 11.15 22.89
CA ALA A 148 17.37 10.84 22.75
C ALA A 148 17.02 9.48 23.35
N PHE A 149 17.87 8.46 23.18
CA PHE A 149 17.61 7.11 23.69
C PHE A 149 17.48 7.06 25.22
N GLN A 150 18.24 7.86 25.97
CA GLN A 150 18.13 7.89 27.45
C GLN A 150 16.72 8.28 27.94
N ASP A 151 16.03 9.15 27.21
CA ASP A 151 14.70 9.64 27.58
C ASP A 151 13.54 8.80 27.00
N ARG A 152 13.84 7.70 26.30
CA ARG A 152 12.84 6.88 25.57
C ARG A 152 11.71 6.32 26.45
N GLN A 153 11.98 6.12 27.75
CA GLN A 153 11.00 5.57 28.70
C GLN A 153 10.22 6.65 29.46
N GLN A 154 10.62 7.93 29.34
CA GLN A 154 10.00 9.03 30.07
C GLN A 154 8.69 9.46 29.40
N SER A 155 7.57 9.25 30.09
CA SER A 155 6.23 9.62 29.62
C SER A 155 5.84 11.07 29.90
N ASN A 156 6.64 11.80 30.69
CA ASN A 156 6.36 13.16 31.17
C ASN A 156 7.34 14.21 30.62
N LEU A 157 7.96 13.95 29.47
CA LEU A 157 8.78 14.94 28.77
C LEU A 157 7.94 16.13 28.33
N SER A 158 8.52 17.34 28.38
CA SER A 158 7.89 18.52 27.79
C SER A 158 7.81 18.40 26.26
N ASP A 159 6.81 19.04 25.66
CA ASP A 159 6.62 19.04 24.21
C ASP A 159 7.86 19.58 23.47
N GLN A 160 8.55 20.56 24.05
CA GLN A 160 9.78 21.12 23.49
C GLN A 160 10.91 20.09 23.46
N VAL A 161 11.13 19.37 24.56
CA VAL A 161 12.18 18.34 24.65
C VAL A 161 11.84 17.17 23.72
N SER A 162 10.59 16.70 23.72
CA SER A 162 10.09 15.66 22.81
C SER A 162 10.27 16.05 21.33
N SER A 163 9.94 17.29 20.96
CA SER A 163 10.14 17.83 19.62
C SER A 163 11.61 17.92 19.21
N ASN A 164 12.49 18.35 20.13
CA ASN A 164 13.93 18.42 19.89
C ASN A 164 14.53 17.01 19.69
N HIS A 165 14.22 16.05 20.56
CA HIS A 165 14.67 14.66 20.41
C HIS A 165 14.21 14.05 19.09
N TYR A 166 12.94 14.25 18.73
CA TYR A 166 12.40 13.80 17.45
C TYR A 166 13.19 14.39 16.27
N LYS A 167 13.39 15.71 16.25
CA LYS A 167 14.10 16.39 15.14
C LYS A 167 15.55 15.92 15.02
N ASN A 168 16.24 15.78 16.15
CA ASN A 168 17.64 15.36 16.17
C ASN A 168 17.79 13.96 15.60
N VAL A 169 17.02 12.98 16.10
CA VAL A 169 17.06 11.60 15.58
C VAL A 169 16.78 11.54 14.08
N ILE A 170 15.83 12.35 13.58
CA ILE A 170 15.51 12.42 12.15
C ILE A 170 16.62 13.09 11.34
N SER A 171 17.26 14.14 11.86
CA SER A 171 18.41 14.78 11.20
C SER A 171 19.56 13.80 11.06
N THR A 172 19.95 13.15 12.16
CA THR A 172 20.99 12.11 12.18
C THR A 172 20.68 10.99 11.19
N LEU A 173 19.44 10.49 11.20
CA LEU A 173 18.99 9.45 10.27
C LEU A 173 19.13 9.87 8.80
N ARG A 174 18.76 11.12 8.46
CA ARG A 174 18.88 11.64 7.10
C ARG A 174 20.34 11.72 6.67
N GLU A 175 21.20 12.29 7.50
CA GLU A 175 22.63 12.41 7.19
C GLU A 175 23.29 11.05 6.95
N MET A 176 23.03 10.06 7.81
CA MET A 176 23.57 8.70 7.64
C MET A 176 23.15 8.06 6.31
N ARG A 177 21.94 8.32 5.81
CA ARG A 177 21.47 7.77 4.53
C ARG A 177 22.19 8.37 3.32
N LEU A 178 22.65 9.62 3.45
CA LEU A 178 23.31 10.35 2.37
C LEU A 178 24.73 9.84 2.12
N VAL A 179 25.34 9.10 3.04
CA VAL A 179 26.69 8.55 2.87
C VAL A 179 26.73 7.60 1.66
N LYS A 180 27.56 7.94 0.67
CA LYS A 180 27.72 7.19 -0.58
C LYS A 180 28.61 5.95 -0.41
N ALA A 181 28.41 4.99 -1.32
CA ALA A 181 29.16 3.72 -1.35
C ALA A 181 30.69 3.90 -1.45
N GLY A 182 31.16 4.96 -2.12
CA GLY A 182 32.59 5.28 -2.18
C GLY A 182 33.23 5.59 -0.82
N ILE A 183 32.43 5.99 0.18
CA ILE A 183 32.88 6.26 1.54
C ILE A 183 32.71 4.99 2.38
N PHE A 184 31.49 4.47 2.51
CA PHE A 184 31.21 3.40 3.47
C PHE A 184 31.81 2.03 3.10
N LYS A 185 32.24 1.82 1.85
CA LYS A 185 32.97 0.61 1.47
C LYS A 185 34.44 0.61 1.93
N HIS A 186 34.96 1.73 2.42
CA HIS A 186 36.34 1.86 2.86
C HIS A 186 36.54 1.23 4.25
N ALA A 187 37.66 0.51 4.47
CA ALA A 187 37.95 -0.14 5.75
C ALA A 187 37.97 0.84 6.94
N LEU A 188 38.62 2.00 6.76
CA LEU A 188 38.65 3.07 7.78
C LEU A 188 37.26 3.58 8.17
N TRP A 189 36.25 3.53 7.28
CA TRP A 189 34.88 3.88 7.63
C TRP A 189 34.29 2.85 8.59
N ASN A 190 34.51 1.57 8.31
CA ASN A 190 34.06 0.49 9.19
C ASN A 190 34.72 0.59 10.56
N ASP A 191 36.01 0.94 10.62
CA ASP A 191 36.72 1.15 11.89
C ASP A 191 36.16 2.37 12.63
N ALA A 192 35.83 3.46 11.95
CA ALA A 192 35.19 4.63 12.53
C ALA A 192 33.79 4.31 13.12
N VAL A 193 32.98 3.53 12.40
CA VAL A 193 31.65 3.09 12.90
C VAL A 193 31.79 2.19 14.13
N LYS A 194 32.77 1.28 14.15
CA LYS A 194 33.05 0.41 15.31
C LYS A 194 33.59 1.20 16.50
N GLY A 195 34.52 2.13 16.25
CA GLY A 195 35.20 2.91 17.30
C GLY A 195 34.37 4.02 17.92
N SER A 196 33.26 4.44 17.29
CA SER A 196 32.39 5.53 17.75
C SER A 196 31.22 5.12 18.66
N GLY A 197 30.97 3.81 18.80
CA GLY A 197 29.76 3.29 19.47
C GLY A 197 28.46 3.51 18.68
N LEU A 198 28.53 4.04 17.45
CA LEU A 198 27.36 4.30 16.61
C LEU A 198 26.57 3.02 16.32
N ALA A 199 27.26 1.92 16.03
CA ALA A 199 26.60 0.64 15.76
C ALA A 199 25.87 0.09 16.98
N GLU A 200 26.41 0.28 18.18
CA GLU A 200 25.80 -0.15 19.43
C GLU A 200 24.48 0.58 19.69
N ILE A 201 24.49 1.92 19.60
CA ILE A 201 23.27 2.69 19.83
C ILE A 201 22.20 2.43 18.75
N ILE A 202 22.59 2.22 17.49
CA ILE A 202 21.67 1.78 16.44
C ILE A 202 21.06 0.41 16.78
N TYR A 203 21.88 -0.54 17.24
CA TYR A 203 21.42 -1.87 17.61
C TYR A 203 20.40 -1.84 18.77
N LEU A 204 20.61 -0.95 19.74
CA LEU A 204 19.68 -0.69 20.84
C LEU A 204 18.35 -0.10 20.36
N TRP A 205 18.39 0.91 19.47
CA TRP A 205 17.19 1.44 18.82
C TRP A 205 16.44 0.39 17.98
N SER A 206 17.14 -0.66 17.57
CA SER A 206 16.62 -1.76 16.75
C SER A 206 16.06 -2.92 17.57
N ASP A 207 15.93 -2.78 18.89
CA ASP A 207 15.29 -3.79 19.75
C ASP A 207 13.77 -3.85 19.50
N PRO A 208 13.20 -5.00 19.10
CA PRO A 208 11.76 -5.16 18.90
C PRO A 208 10.93 -4.85 20.16
N GLN A 209 11.49 -5.03 21.36
CA GLN A 209 10.81 -4.71 22.62
C GLN A 209 10.46 -3.23 22.73
N GLY A 210 11.22 -2.37 22.05
CA GLY A 210 11.05 -0.93 22.11
C GLY A 210 9.65 -0.46 21.74
N LEU A 211 8.95 -1.19 20.87
CA LEU A 211 7.59 -0.85 20.43
C LEU A 211 6.57 -0.80 21.59
N VAL A 212 6.80 -1.55 22.67
CA VAL A 212 5.91 -1.61 23.85
C VAL A 212 6.59 -1.07 25.11
N LEU A 213 7.91 -1.19 25.20
CA LEU A 213 8.64 -0.80 26.40
C LEU A 213 8.91 0.70 26.46
N TRP A 214 9.08 1.37 25.33
CA TRP A 214 9.40 2.80 25.28
C TRP A 214 8.11 3.62 25.23
N LYS A 215 7.99 4.57 26.17
CA LYS A 215 6.73 5.28 26.47
C LYS A 215 6.74 6.75 26.09
N SER A 216 7.84 7.24 25.55
CA SER A 216 7.94 8.66 25.21
C SER A 216 7.22 8.98 23.90
N SER A 217 6.52 10.10 23.86
CA SER A 217 5.71 10.51 22.70
C SER A 217 6.53 10.71 21.41
N PHE A 218 7.80 11.12 21.52
CA PHE A 218 8.66 11.23 20.34
C PHE A 218 9.02 9.86 19.76
N VAL A 219 9.16 8.85 20.62
CA VAL A 219 9.49 7.48 20.23
C VAL A 219 8.32 6.84 19.49
N GLU A 220 7.10 7.03 19.98
CA GLU A 220 5.88 6.57 19.29
C GLU A 220 5.79 7.19 17.90
N LYS A 221 6.09 8.49 17.77
CA LYS A 221 6.18 9.17 16.46
C LYS A 221 7.28 8.58 15.59
N LEU A 222 8.46 8.24 16.14
CA LEU A 222 9.57 7.62 15.42
C LEU A 222 9.21 6.22 14.90
N PHE A 223 8.55 5.38 15.71
CA PHE A 223 8.05 4.07 15.27
C PHE A 223 6.99 4.23 14.17
N ARG A 224 5.97 5.06 14.42
CA ARG A 224 4.83 5.22 13.52
C ARG A 224 5.22 5.82 12.17
N LYS A 225 6.06 6.86 12.16
CA LYS A 225 6.37 7.63 10.93
C LYS A 225 7.65 7.18 10.22
N HIS A 226 8.57 6.52 10.92
CA HIS A 226 9.91 6.22 10.40
C HIS A 226 10.36 4.77 10.58
N LYS A 227 9.60 3.92 11.29
CA LYS A 227 10.01 2.55 11.64
C LYS A 227 11.45 2.51 12.14
N ILE A 228 11.76 3.40 13.09
CA ILE A 228 13.13 3.72 13.50
C ILE A 228 13.97 2.48 13.79
N SER A 229 13.38 1.45 14.41
CA SER A 229 14.04 0.18 14.74
C SER A 229 14.53 -0.63 13.54
N THR A 230 13.89 -0.49 12.39
CA THR A 230 14.28 -1.21 11.17
C THR A 230 15.10 -0.33 10.25
N THR A 231 14.73 0.94 10.20
CA THR A 231 15.36 1.96 9.38
C THR A 231 16.83 2.20 9.76
N LEU A 232 17.15 2.29 11.06
CA LEU A 232 18.55 2.43 11.49
C LEU A 232 19.35 1.15 11.24
N LEU A 233 18.75 -0.02 11.50
CA LEU A 233 19.40 -1.30 11.26
C LEU A 233 19.74 -1.51 9.77
N LEU A 234 18.88 -1.02 8.87
CA LEU A 234 19.09 -1.06 7.43
C LEU A 234 20.33 -0.26 6.99
N ILE A 235 20.67 0.82 7.70
CA ILE A 235 21.89 1.60 7.42
C ILE A 235 23.13 0.76 7.71
N LEU A 236 23.14 0.07 8.86
CA LEU A 236 24.25 -0.82 9.21
C LEU A 236 24.36 -1.99 8.23
N GLU A 237 23.25 -2.60 7.81
CA GLU A 237 23.26 -3.65 6.78
C GLU A 237 23.81 -3.15 5.44
N ARG A 238 23.46 -1.92 5.05
CA ARG A 238 23.97 -1.31 3.81
C ARG A 238 25.48 -1.07 3.88
N TRP A 239 25.98 -0.64 5.04
CA TRP A 239 27.41 -0.37 5.25
C TRP A 239 28.23 -1.65 5.43
N THR A 240 27.60 -2.80 5.73
CA THR A 240 28.30 -4.08 5.77
C THR A 240 28.75 -4.54 4.37
N PRO A 241 30.02 -4.94 4.19
CA PRO A 241 30.54 -5.47 2.92
C PRO A 241 29.74 -6.67 2.39
N VAL A 242 29.56 -6.73 1.07
CA VAL A 242 28.74 -7.77 0.39
C VAL A 242 29.28 -9.18 0.64
N ASN A 243 30.61 -9.35 0.63
CA ASN A 243 31.28 -10.63 0.90
C ASN A 243 31.09 -11.14 2.34
N VAL A 244 30.79 -10.24 3.28
CA VAL A 244 30.40 -10.65 4.65
C VAL A 244 28.95 -11.11 4.63
N LYS A 245 28.07 -10.35 3.98
CA LYS A 245 26.63 -10.64 3.92
C LYS A 245 26.29 -11.93 3.18
N SER A 246 27.09 -12.33 2.19
CA SER A 246 26.89 -13.59 1.45
C SER A 246 27.03 -14.82 2.35
N SER A 247 27.72 -14.71 3.50
CA SER A 247 27.85 -15.78 4.48
C SER A 247 26.70 -15.84 5.51
N TRP A 248 25.81 -14.84 5.54
CA TRP A 248 24.75 -14.77 6.54
C TRP A 248 23.61 -15.72 6.23
N ILE A 249 23.26 -16.55 7.22
CA ILE A 249 22.09 -17.42 7.14
C ILE A 249 20.90 -16.63 7.67
N SER A 250 20.03 -16.19 6.77
CA SER A 250 18.80 -15.49 7.14
C SER A 250 17.90 -16.40 7.99
N GLN A 251 17.94 -16.23 9.31
CA GLN A 251 17.03 -16.90 10.23
C GLN A 251 16.07 -15.86 10.84
N PRO A 252 14.75 -16.08 10.76
CA PRO A 252 13.82 -15.16 11.41
C PRO A 252 14.10 -15.15 12.92
N PHE A 253 14.27 -13.97 13.48
CA PHE A 253 14.34 -13.81 14.94
C PHE A 253 13.01 -14.24 15.54
N VAL A 254 13.03 -15.28 16.37
CA VAL A 254 11.87 -15.76 17.11
C VAL A 254 12.12 -15.52 18.60
N PRO A 255 11.42 -14.58 19.24
CA PRO A 255 11.58 -14.35 20.66
C PRO A 255 11.14 -15.56 21.46
N ARG A 256 11.81 -15.80 22.59
CA ARG A 256 11.41 -16.81 23.58
C ARG A 256 10.96 -16.12 24.84
N PHE A 257 9.75 -16.43 25.25
CA PHE A 257 9.14 -15.90 26.47
C PHE A 257 9.29 -16.92 27.59
N SER A 258 9.82 -16.47 28.72
CA SER A 258 10.22 -17.31 29.85
C SER A 258 9.20 -17.28 30.98
N LEU A 259 8.33 -16.26 31.03
CA LEU A 259 7.34 -16.12 32.07
C LEU A 259 6.27 -17.21 31.90
N SER A 260 6.48 -18.32 32.61
CA SER A 260 5.51 -19.38 32.82
C SER A 260 4.91 -19.21 34.21
N SER A 261 3.59 -19.25 34.28
CA SER A 261 2.92 -19.35 35.57
C SER A 261 3.16 -20.76 36.10
N ASN A 262 3.54 -20.91 37.39
CA ASN A 262 3.64 -22.22 38.05
C ASN A 262 2.31 -23.00 38.04
N TYR A 263 1.21 -22.33 37.69
CA TYR A 263 -0.10 -22.92 37.48
C TYR A 263 -0.41 -23.02 35.99
N LYS A 264 -0.85 -24.19 35.51
CA LYS A 264 -1.48 -24.29 34.18
C LYS A 264 -2.68 -23.36 34.15
N VAL A 265 -2.63 -22.31 33.33
CA VAL A 265 -3.74 -21.36 33.17
C VAL A 265 -4.96 -22.12 32.64
N GLN A 266 -5.89 -22.43 33.53
CA GLN A 266 -7.18 -22.98 33.15
C GLN A 266 -7.98 -21.88 32.43
N LYS A 267 -8.60 -22.22 31.28
CA LYS A 267 -9.41 -21.30 30.47
C LYS A 267 -8.61 -20.12 29.89
N LEU A 268 -7.57 -20.42 29.11
CA LEU A 268 -6.66 -19.47 28.46
C LEU A 268 -7.36 -18.29 27.76
N GLY A 269 -8.51 -18.51 27.10
CA GLY A 269 -9.28 -17.44 26.48
C GLY A 269 -9.81 -16.38 27.45
N LYS A 270 -10.35 -16.81 28.60
CA LYS A 270 -10.82 -15.91 29.66
C LYS A 270 -9.65 -15.19 30.34
N TYR A 271 -8.52 -15.86 30.45
CA TYR A 271 -7.29 -15.29 30.98
C TYR A 271 -6.77 -14.15 30.08
N LEU A 272 -6.65 -14.36 28.77
CA LEU A 272 -6.21 -13.33 27.83
C LEU A 272 -7.17 -12.14 27.79
N TYR A 273 -8.48 -12.39 27.77
CA TYR A 273 -9.47 -11.32 27.87
C TYR A 273 -9.30 -10.47 29.15
N ARG A 274 -9.06 -11.11 30.30
CA ARG A 274 -8.78 -10.40 31.56
C ARG A 274 -7.49 -9.60 31.50
N ALA A 275 -6.45 -10.11 30.85
CA ALA A 275 -5.19 -9.40 30.68
C ALA A 275 -5.41 -8.09 29.90
N PHE A 276 -6.04 -8.17 28.72
CA PHE A 276 -6.37 -6.98 27.93
C PHE A 276 -7.29 -6.01 28.67
N LYS A 277 -8.34 -6.51 29.35
CA LYS A 277 -9.24 -5.68 30.13
C LYS A 277 -8.53 -4.93 31.27
N LYS A 278 -7.54 -5.56 31.91
CA LYS A 278 -6.78 -4.94 33.01
C LYS A 278 -5.75 -3.93 32.49
N LYS A 279 -5.22 -4.15 31.28
CA LYS A 279 -4.08 -3.42 30.70
C LYS A 279 -4.30 -3.15 29.20
N PRO A 280 -5.28 -2.31 28.82
CA PRO A 280 -5.60 -2.04 27.41
C PRO A 280 -4.42 -1.41 26.65
N GLN A 281 -3.59 -0.62 27.33
CA GLN A 281 -2.39 0.03 26.77
C GLN A 281 -1.29 -0.94 26.32
N MET A 282 -1.45 -2.25 26.55
CA MET A 282 -0.57 -3.28 25.98
C MET A 282 -0.64 -3.32 24.45
N ILE A 283 -1.74 -2.85 23.84
CA ILE A 283 -1.89 -2.76 22.39
C ILE A 283 -1.24 -1.44 21.93
N PRO A 284 -0.10 -1.46 21.21
CA PRO A 284 0.69 -0.26 20.90
C PRO A 284 0.10 0.54 19.73
N ARG A 285 -1.18 0.91 19.82
CA ARG A 285 -1.95 1.52 18.72
C ARG A 285 -1.36 2.84 18.20
N GLU A 286 -0.81 3.68 19.08
CA GLU A 286 -0.26 4.98 18.69
C GLU A 286 1.09 4.88 17.96
N ALA A 287 1.93 3.93 18.37
CA ALA A 287 3.22 3.65 17.73
C ALA A 287 3.06 2.74 16.49
N TYR A 288 2.06 1.86 16.51
CA TYR A 288 1.80 0.88 15.45
C TYR A 288 0.28 0.66 15.29
N PRO A 289 -0.39 1.49 14.46
CA PRO A 289 -1.85 1.46 14.30
C PRO A 289 -2.42 0.10 13.90
N SER A 290 -1.69 -0.67 13.09
CA SER A 290 -2.11 -2.01 12.65
C SER A 290 -2.22 -3.02 13.80
N SER A 291 -1.67 -2.73 14.98
CA SER A 291 -1.84 -3.56 16.17
C SER A 291 -3.29 -3.84 16.55
N VAL A 292 -4.25 -2.99 16.15
CA VAL A 292 -5.69 -3.21 16.36
C VAL A 292 -6.23 -4.46 15.63
N PHE A 293 -5.53 -4.92 14.59
CA PHE A 293 -5.95 -6.04 13.75
C PHE A 293 -5.42 -7.41 14.20
N PHE A 294 -4.76 -7.49 15.36
CA PHE A 294 -4.12 -8.71 15.85
C PHE A 294 -5.08 -9.91 16.04
N LEU A 295 -6.40 -9.68 16.14
CA LEU A 295 -7.40 -10.75 16.33
C LEU A 295 -8.14 -11.15 15.06
N LEU A 296 -7.92 -10.49 13.92
CA LEU A 296 -8.66 -10.76 12.68
C LEU A 296 -8.50 -12.22 12.20
N ASN A 297 -7.31 -12.78 12.36
CA ASN A 297 -7.01 -14.19 12.07
C ASN A 297 -5.86 -14.71 12.96
N PHE A 298 -5.58 -16.02 12.90
CA PHE A 298 -4.52 -16.62 13.71
C PHE A 298 -3.11 -16.12 13.34
N GLN A 299 -2.84 -15.89 12.06
CA GLN A 299 -1.54 -15.41 11.61
C GLN A 299 -1.24 -14.02 12.19
N ASN A 300 -2.21 -13.10 12.16
CA ASN A 300 -2.09 -11.80 12.80
C ASN A 300 -1.80 -11.91 14.31
N PHE A 301 -2.49 -12.83 14.99
CA PHE A 301 -2.28 -13.06 16.43
C PHE A 301 -0.88 -13.59 16.73
N PHE A 302 -0.42 -14.55 15.93
CA PHE A 302 0.88 -15.18 16.08
C PHE A 302 2.02 -14.19 15.82
N GLU A 303 1.89 -13.38 14.76
CA GLU A 303 2.87 -12.33 14.43
C GLU A 303 2.87 -11.22 15.49
N ALA A 304 1.69 -10.76 15.94
CA ALA A 304 1.61 -9.85 17.08
C ALA A 304 2.29 -10.41 18.31
N GLY A 305 2.16 -11.73 18.55
CA GLY A 305 2.88 -12.49 19.57
C GLY A 305 4.38 -12.22 19.59
N HIS A 306 5.04 -12.36 18.43
CA HIS A 306 6.48 -12.15 18.29
C HIS A 306 6.88 -10.67 18.22
N MET A 307 6.00 -9.80 17.72
CA MET A 307 6.34 -8.38 17.52
C MET A 307 6.20 -7.56 18.80
N TRP A 308 5.13 -7.76 19.57
CA TRP A 308 4.80 -6.87 20.68
C TRP A 308 4.03 -7.54 21.82
N LEU A 309 3.10 -8.45 21.51
CA LEU A 309 2.17 -9.01 22.50
C LEU A 309 2.87 -9.84 23.57
N GLY A 310 3.85 -10.66 23.20
CA GLY A 310 4.61 -11.45 24.17
C GLY A 310 5.39 -10.56 25.15
N TYR A 311 6.08 -9.54 24.63
CA TYR A 311 6.79 -8.56 25.46
C TYR A 311 5.84 -7.74 26.34
N ALA A 312 4.68 -7.35 25.82
CA ALA A 312 3.65 -6.66 26.58
C ALA A 312 3.13 -7.50 27.75
N LEU A 313 2.89 -8.80 27.50
CA LEU A 313 2.43 -9.75 28.51
C LEU A 313 3.47 -9.92 29.62
N GLU A 314 4.74 -10.19 29.27
CA GLU A 314 5.80 -10.38 30.26
C GLU A 314 6.03 -9.11 31.10
N LYS A 315 6.06 -7.92 30.47
CA LYS A 315 6.20 -6.64 31.16
C LYS A 315 5.12 -6.43 32.23
N GLU A 316 3.89 -6.83 31.94
CA GLU A 316 2.74 -6.68 32.84
C GLU A 316 2.55 -7.91 33.77
N GLY A 317 3.49 -8.86 33.76
CA GLY A 317 3.48 -10.04 34.64
C GLY A 317 2.50 -11.14 34.23
N PHE A 318 2.08 -11.17 32.96
CA PHE A 318 1.22 -12.21 32.40
C PHE A 318 2.06 -13.30 31.71
N GLN A 319 1.64 -14.56 31.84
CA GLN A 319 2.18 -15.68 31.06
C GLN A 319 2.13 -15.41 29.56
N ALA A 320 3.28 -15.52 28.91
CA ALA A 320 3.45 -15.37 27.46
C ALA A 320 4.04 -16.63 26.79
N SER A 321 4.42 -17.66 27.56
CA SER A 321 5.12 -18.85 27.05
C SER A 321 4.36 -19.62 25.96
N PHE A 322 3.03 -19.52 25.92
CA PHE A 322 2.20 -20.14 24.88
C PHE A 322 2.47 -19.57 23.48
N LEU A 323 3.13 -18.42 23.37
CA LEU A 323 3.56 -17.83 22.11
C LEU A 323 4.82 -18.48 21.54
N ASN A 324 5.57 -19.25 22.34
CA ASN A 324 6.79 -19.93 21.89
C ASN A 324 6.50 -21.07 20.90
N SER A 325 5.26 -21.54 20.84
CA SER A 325 4.82 -22.62 19.97
C SER A 325 3.63 -22.15 19.12
N LYS A 326 3.72 -22.35 17.81
CA LYS A 326 2.61 -22.07 16.89
C LYS A 326 1.33 -22.82 17.29
N PHE A 327 1.46 -24.06 17.74
CA PHE A 327 0.31 -24.87 18.17
C PHE A 327 -0.35 -24.29 19.44
N GLU A 328 0.43 -23.95 20.47
CA GLU A 328 -0.11 -23.40 21.71
C GLU A 328 -0.72 -22.00 21.49
N ALA A 329 -0.08 -21.18 20.66
CA ALA A 329 -0.61 -19.89 20.24
C ALA A 329 -1.94 -20.04 19.50
N GLU A 330 -2.09 -21.08 18.66
CA GLU A 330 -3.35 -21.35 17.96
C GLU A 330 -4.46 -21.76 18.93
N VAL A 331 -4.14 -22.60 19.93
CA VAL A 331 -5.06 -22.96 21.00
C VAL A 331 -5.50 -21.73 21.79
N ALA A 332 -4.55 -20.85 22.13
CA ALA A 332 -4.81 -19.60 22.84
C ALA A 332 -5.74 -18.67 22.05
N TYR A 333 -5.43 -18.47 20.77
CA TYR A 333 -6.23 -17.68 19.85
C TYR A 333 -7.66 -18.22 19.71
N LYS A 334 -7.81 -19.52 19.46
CA LYS A 334 -9.13 -20.17 19.35
C LYS A 334 -9.94 -20.03 20.63
N ALA A 335 -9.32 -20.25 21.79
CA ALA A 335 -9.98 -20.12 23.09
C ALA A 335 -10.43 -18.67 23.38
N LEU A 336 -9.59 -17.67 23.08
CA LEU A 336 -9.95 -16.25 23.22
C LEU A 336 -11.11 -15.89 22.29
N MET A 337 -11.00 -16.24 21.02
CA MET A 337 -12.05 -15.89 20.07
C MET A 337 -13.36 -16.63 20.32
N GLN A 338 -13.32 -17.87 20.81
CA GLN A 338 -14.52 -18.58 21.26
C GLN A 338 -15.18 -17.87 22.44
N HIS A 339 -14.38 -17.41 23.41
CA HIS A 339 -14.88 -16.64 24.55
C HIS A 339 -15.58 -15.35 24.11
N LEU A 340 -14.92 -14.57 23.23
CA LEU A 340 -15.47 -13.31 22.70
C LEU A 340 -16.69 -13.52 21.81
N SER A 341 -16.74 -14.60 21.03
CA SER A 341 -17.90 -14.91 20.18
C SER A 341 -19.14 -15.27 20.97
N GLY A 342 -18.99 -15.68 22.24
CA GLY A 342 -20.09 -15.94 23.16
C GLY A 342 -20.69 -14.67 23.77
N PHE A 343 -20.07 -13.50 23.57
CA PHE A 343 -20.54 -12.26 24.18
C PHE A 343 -21.81 -11.74 23.48
N LYS A 344 -22.73 -11.24 24.29
CA LYS A 344 -23.84 -10.37 23.86
C LYS A 344 -23.37 -8.91 23.81
N ASN A 345 -24.13 -8.05 23.11
CA ASN A 345 -23.78 -6.62 22.96
C ASN A 345 -23.50 -5.93 24.31
N ASN A 346 -24.36 -6.18 25.29
CA ASN A 346 -24.24 -5.64 26.65
C ASN A 346 -22.99 -6.13 27.42
N GLU A 347 -22.35 -7.23 27.01
CA GLU A 347 -21.10 -7.69 27.61
C GLU A 347 -19.90 -6.90 27.07
N PHE A 348 -19.95 -6.51 25.78
CA PHE A 348 -18.98 -5.56 25.24
C PHE A 348 -19.17 -4.17 25.87
N ASP A 349 -20.41 -3.73 26.09
CA ASP A 349 -20.71 -2.43 26.73
C ASP A 349 -20.20 -2.31 28.18
N ARG A 350 -19.78 -3.42 28.81
CA ARG A 350 -19.18 -3.45 30.14
C ARG A 350 -17.65 -3.28 30.13
N ILE A 351 -17.04 -3.09 28.96
CA ILE A 351 -15.61 -2.80 28.83
C ILE A 351 -15.46 -1.28 28.97
N GLN A 352 -14.72 -0.83 29.99
CA GLN A 352 -14.55 0.59 30.30
C GLN A 352 -13.66 1.33 29.30
N ASP A 353 -12.67 0.64 28.74
CA ASP A 353 -11.77 1.20 27.73
C ASP A 353 -12.44 1.10 26.35
N GLU A 354 -12.80 2.25 25.78
CA GLU A 354 -13.56 2.34 24.53
C GLU A 354 -12.76 1.78 23.34
N ALA A 355 -11.46 2.08 23.26
CA ALA A 355 -10.58 1.54 22.22
C ALA A 355 -10.56 -0.01 22.25
N LEU A 356 -10.35 -0.62 23.42
CA LEU A 356 -10.39 -2.08 23.58
C LEU A 356 -11.78 -2.65 23.26
N GLN A 357 -12.84 -1.97 23.69
CA GLN A 357 -14.22 -2.38 23.37
C GLN A 357 -14.43 -2.47 21.86
N ILE A 358 -14.05 -1.43 21.12
CA ILE A 358 -14.15 -1.37 19.66
C ILE A 358 -13.31 -2.50 19.03
N ILE A 359 -12.04 -2.64 19.44
CA ILE A 359 -11.12 -3.66 18.90
C ILE A 359 -11.71 -5.07 19.05
N LEU A 360 -12.19 -5.43 20.24
CA LEU A 360 -12.74 -6.77 20.50
C LEU A 360 -14.06 -7.00 19.77
N ARG A 361 -14.97 -6.01 19.78
CA ARG A 361 -16.28 -6.09 19.09
C ARG A 361 -16.09 -6.23 17.59
N ARG A 362 -15.35 -5.30 16.98
CA ARG A 362 -15.11 -5.29 15.52
C ARG A 362 -14.36 -6.54 15.06
N SER A 363 -13.43 -7.09 15.86
CA SER A 363 -12.78 -8.37 15.55
C SER A 363 -13.76 -9.56 15.49
N VAL A 364 -14.78 -9.58 16.35
CA VAL A 364 -15.84 -10.60 16.33
C VAL A 364 -16.79 -10.39 15.16
N ASP A 365 -17.21 -9.16 14.90
CA ASP A 365 -18.11 -8.83 13.80
C ASP A 365 -17.46 -9.07 12.43
N PHE A 366 -16.16 -8.82 12.32
CA PHE A 366 -15.36 -9.16 11.15
C PHE A 366 -15.44 -10.66 10.81
N ARG A 367 -15.32 -11.53 11.80
CA ARG A 367 -15.44 -12.99 11.59
C ARG A 367 -16.84 -13.39 11.11
N LYS A 368 -17.89 -12.75 11.65
CA LYS A 368 -19.27 -12.97 11.19
C LYS A 368 -19.42 -12.54 9.72
N LEU A 369 -18.86 -11.39 9.38
CA LEU A 369 -18.88 -10.84 8.01
C LEU A 369 -18.20 -11.79 7.02
N LYS A 370 -16.98 -12.25 7.35
CA LYS A 370 -16.25 -13.23 6.53
C LYS A 370 -17.07 -14.50 6.29
N ARG A 371 -17.68 -15.05 7.35
CA ARG A 371 -18.51 -16.25 7.25
C ARG A 371 -19.72 -16.04 6.32
N GLN A 372 -20.41 -14.91 6.42
CA GLN A 372 -21.56 -14.58 5.57
C GLN A 372 -21.20 -14.52 4.08
N VAL A 373 -20.00 -14.01 3.75
CA VAL A 373 -19.49 -13.97 2.38
C VAL A 373 -19.24 -15.40 1.88
N SER A 374 -18.51 -16.21 2.63
CA SER A 374 -18.24 -17.62 2.27
C SER A 374 -19.55 -18.40 2.06
N GLU A 375 -20.48 -18.30 3.02
CA GLU A 375 -21.77 -18.99 3.00
C GLU A 375 -22.57 -18.69 1.72
N LYS A 376 -22.54 -17.44 1.22
CA LYS A 376 -23.22 -17.07 -0.02
C LYS A 376 -22.70 -17.82 -1.24
N PHE A 377 -21.38 -17.92 -1.41
CA PHE A 377 -20.82 -18.57 -2.58
C PHE A 377 -21.03 -20.09 -2.57
N PHE A 378 -21.08 -20.70 -1.38
CA PHE A 378 -21.43 -22.12 -1.23
C PHE A 378 -22.94 -22.37 -1.26
N ALA A 379 -23.77 -21.34 -1.14
CA ALA A 379 -25.23 -21.49 -1.15
C ALA A 379 -25.68 -22.18 -2.44
N ASN A 380 -26.26 -23.37 -2.29
CA ASN A 380 -26.75 -24.21 -3.39
C ASN A 380 -25.66 -24.72 -4.36
N ARG A 381 -24.38 -24.80 -3.97
CA ARG A 381 -23.30 -25.37 -4.79
C ARG A 381 -22.64 -26.57 -4.09
N PRO A 382 -22.40 -27.70 -4.79
CA PRO A 382 -21.62 -28.80 -4.23
C PRO A 382 -20.12 -28.48 -4.13
N SER A 383 -19.57 -27.66 -5.03
CA SER A 383 -18.20 -27.15 -4.98
C SER A 383 -18.08 -25.76 -5.63
N LEU A 384 -16.95 -25.08 -5.42
CA LEU A 384 -16.70 -23.72 -5.89
C LEU A 384 -16.77 -23.56 -7.42
N ASN A 385 -16.24 -24.55 -8.14
CA ASN A 385 -16.19 -24.57 -9.60
C ASN A 385 -17.41 -25.25 -10.24
N SER A 386 -18.35 -25.73 -9.43
CA SER A 386 -19.56 -26.38 -9.92
C SER A 386 -20.69 -25.36 -10.10
N PRO A 387 -21.49 -25.46 -11.18
CA PRO A 387 -22.73 -24.72 -11.29
C PRO A 387 -23.64 -25.00 -10.09
N CYS A 388 -24.46 -24.02 -9.71
CA CYS A 388 -25.40 -24.23 -8.62
C CYS A 388 -26.44 -25.30 -8.99
N ARG A 389 -27.04 -25.91 -7.96
CA ARG A 389 -28.09 -26.95 -8.09
C ARG A 389 -29.26 -26.51 -8.97
N LYS A 390 -29.50 -25.20 -9.11
CA LYS A 390 -30.58 -24.63 -9.95
C LYS A 390 -30.26 -24.54 -11.44
N CYS A 391 -28.99 -24.66 -11.84
CA CYS A 391 -28.58 -24.54 -13.25
C CYS A 391 -27.60 -25.62 -13.72
N LYS A 392 -27.22 -26.58 -12.86
CA LYS A 392 -26.30 -27.68 -13.22
C LYS A 392 -26.71 -28.43 -14.48
N ASP A 393 -28.01 -28.66 -14.68
CA ASP A 393 -28.55 -29.46 -15.79
C ASP A 393 -28.85 -28.60 -17.04
N ARG A 394 -28.56 -27.29 -17.00
CA ARG A 394 -28.78 -26.39 -18.15
C ARG A 394 -27.58 -26.38 -19.10
N PRO A 395 -27.74 -25.91 -20.35
CA PRO A 395 -26.63 -25.68 -21.28
C PRO A 395 -25.56 -24.76 -20.68
N ALA A 396 -24.30 -24.90 -21.09
CA ALA A 396 -23.18 -24.13 -20.52
C ALA A 396 -23.41 -22.60 -20.52
N LYS A 397 -23.96 -22.06 -21.61
CA LYS A 397 -24.32 -20.64 -21.78
C LYS A 397 -25.43 -20.14 -20.84
N GLU A 398 -26.16 -21.05 -20.19
CA GLU A 398 -27.23 -20.74 -19.24
C GLU A 398 -26.82 -21.01 -17.78
N ARG A 399 -25.59 -21.46 -17.55
CA ARG A 399 -25.09 -21.74 -16.19
C ARG A 399 -24.64 -20.45 -15.52
N CYS A 400 -24.67 -20.46 -14.18
CA CYS A 400 -24.14 -19.37 -13.36
C CYS A 400 -22.61 -19.28 -13.38
N ILE A 401 -21.93 -20.30 -13.92
CA ILE A 401 -20.49 -20.28 -14.16
C ILE A 401 -20.30 -20.48 -15.65
N GLN A 402 -19.59 -19.56 -16.30
CA GLN A 402 -19.31 -19.60 -17.72
C GLN A 402 -17.82 -19.47 -17.98
N LYS A 403 -17.33 -20.23 -18.95
CA LYS A 403 -15.95 -20.14 -19.43
C LYS A 403 -15.92 -19.22 -20.65
N VAL A 404 -14.95 -18.31 -20.68
CA VAL A 404 -14.67 -17.47 -21.84
C VAL A 404 -13.23 -17.73 -22.24
N LEU A 405 -13.05 -18.21 -23.47
CA LEU A 405 -11.75 -18.41 -24.09
C LEU A 405 -11.40 -17.17 -24.90
N PHE A 406 -10.13 -16.76 -24.85
CA PHE A 406 -9.61 -15.66 -25.65
C PHE A 406 -8.15 -15.92 -26.04
N ALA A 407 -7.74 -15.38 -27.18
CA ALA A 407 -6.33 -15.27 -27.53
C ALA A 407 -5.79 -13.91 -27.07
N VAL A 408 -4.72 -13.91 -26.27
CA VAL A 408 -4.05 -12.66 -25.84
C VAL A 408 -3.57 -11.89 -27.07
N LYS A 409 -4.03 -10.65 -27.22
CA LYS A 409 -3.63 -9.72 -28.29
C LYS A 409 -3.20 -8.41 -27.67
N LYS A 410 -1.89 -8.18 -27.61
CA LYS A 410 -1.34 -6.92 -27.07
C LYS A 410 -1.89 -5.73 -27.85
N LEU A 411 -2.53 -4.80 -27.15
CA LEU A 411 -2.97 -3.55 -27.74
C LEU A 411 -1.77 -2.72 -28.21
N ASP A 412 -2.01 -1.91 -29.24
CA ASP A 412 -1.03 -0.92 -29.69
C ASP A 412 -0.73 0.07 -28.54
N LYS A 413 0.56 0.31 -28.29
CA LYS A 413 0.99 1.28 -27.27
C LYS A 413 0.53 2.70 -27.59
N SER A 414 0.20 3.00 -28.85
CA SER A 414 -0.33 4.30 -29.26
C SER A 414 -1.68 4.65 -28.61
N VAL A 415 -2.52 3.66 -28.29
CA VAL A 415 -3.84 3.87 -27.67
C VAL A 415 -3.76 4.04 -26.15
N ILE A 416 -2.60 3.83 -25.56
CA ILE A 416 -2.40 3.94 -24.12
C ILE A 416 -2.46 5.41 -23.70
N GLY A 417 -3.25 5.68 -22.67
CA GLY A 417 -3.61 7.01 -22.20
C GLY A 417 -4.84 7.59 -22.89
N CYS A 418 -5.42 6.92 -23.91
CA CYS A 418 -6.65 7.36 -24.55
C CYS A 418 -7.88 7.01 -23.70
N GLY A 419 -8.90 7.87 -23.77
CA GLY A 419 -10.21 7.56 -23.21
C GLY A 419 -10.98 6.61 -24.13
N VAL A 420 -11.77 5.69 -23.57
CA VAL A 420 -12.61 4.78 -24.38
C VAL A 420 -14.07 5.09 -24.11
N SER A 421 -14.90 5.38 -25.12
CA SER A 421 -16.33 5.62 -24.90
C SER A 421 -17.17 5.31 -26.13
N TYR A 422 -18.44 4.98 -25.91
CA TYR A 422 -19.47 4.99 -26.95
C TYR A 422 -19.92 6.41 -27.33
N SER A 423 -19.71 7.37 -26.43
CA SER A 423 -20.06 8.76 -26.68
C SER A 423 -18.95 9.49 -27.43
N PRO A 424 -19.30 10.43 -28.33
CA PRO A 424 -18.32 11.24 -29.03
C PRO A 424 -17.55 12.14 -28.06
N ARG A 425 -16.37 12.60 -28.49
CA ARG A 425 -15.39 13.34 -27.67
C ARG A 425 -15.97 14.59 -26.99
N ASP A 426 -16.86 15.31 -27.66
CA ASP A 426 -17.53 16.52 -27.18
C ASP A 426 -18.46 16.24 -25.97
N LYS A 427 -18.95 15.00 -25.87
CA LYS A 427 -19.74 14.51 -24.74
C LYS A 427 -18.90 13.90 -23.62
N ILE A 428 -17.58 13.96 -23.70
CA ILE A 428 -16.70 13.45 -22.64
C ILE A 428 -15.98 14.62 -21.99
N SER A 429 -16.19 14.79 -20.69
CA SER A 429 -15.42 15.75 -19.88
C SER A 429 -13.99 15.23 -19.72
N ALA A 430 -13.08 15.73 -20.57
CA ALA A 430 -11.66 15.44 -20.51
C ALA A 430 -10.85 16.73 -20.29
N VAL A 431 -9.99 16.76 -19.27
CA VAL A 431 -9.02 17.82 -18.99
C VAL A 431 -7.75 17.55 -19.80
N PRO A 432 -7.27 18.46 -20.65
CA PRO A 432 -6.05 18.23 -21.45
C PRO A 432 -4.81 17.92 -20.57
N ILE A 433 -3.92 17.02 -21.03
CA ILE A 433 -2.69 16.65 -20.29
C ILE A 433 -1.56 17.57 -20.71
N ARG A 434 -0.86 18.16 -19.74
CA ARG A 434 0.37 18.91 -20.01
C ARG A 434 1.50 17.96 -20.41
N ASN A 435 1.99 18.06 -21.63
CA ASN A 435 3.14 17.33 -22.14
C ASN A 435 4.39 17.72 -21.33
N SER A 436 5.09 16.70 -20.81
CA SER A 436 6.26 16.88 -19.94
C SER A 436 7.51 17.41 -20.64
N GLU A 437 7.54 17.42 -21.97
CA GLU A 437 8.69 17.88 -22.75
C GLU A 437 8.51 19.28 -23.31
N SER A 438 7.31 19.60 -23.81
CA SER A 438 7.04 20.88 -24.47
C SER A 438 6.23 21.87 -23.61
N GLY A 439 5.64 21.42 -22.50
CA GLY A 439 4.76 22.26 -21.68
C GLY A 439 3.40 22.57 -22.30
N HIS A 440 3.17 22.18 -23.57
CA HIS A 440 1.89 22.27 -24.27
C HIS A 440 0.90 21.21 -23.78
N PHE A 441 -0.38 21.52 -23.84
CA PHE A 441 -1.43 20.56 -23.53
C PHE A 441 -1.68 19.67 -24.76
N GLU A 442 -1.56 18.35 -24.60
CA GLU A 442 -1.92 17.37 -25.61
C GLU A 442 -3.27 16.78 -25.23
N GLU A 443 -4.27 16.98 -26.10
CA GLU A 443 -5.55 16.27 -25.97
C GLU A 443 -5.39 14.85 -26.50
N ARG A 444 -5.57 13.87 -25.62
CA ARG A 444 -5.61 12.46 -26.01
C ARG A 444 -6.99 12.13 -26.60
N PRO A 445 -7.06 11.36 -27.69
CA PRO A 445 -8.32 11.05 -28.35
C PRO A 445 -9.23 10.20 -27.46
N VAL A 446 -10.53 10.28 -27.73
CA VAL A 446 -11.51 9.32 -27.22
C VAL A 446 -11.81 8.34 -28.34
N ILE A 447 -11.60 7.06 -28.08
CA ILE A 447 -11.74 5.97 -29.05
C ILE A 447 -12.94 5.09 -28.72
N HIS A 448 -13.52 4.48 -29.74
CA HIS A 448 -14.72 3.66 -29.65
C HIS A 448 -14.36 2.18 -29.36
N PRO A 449 -14.97 1.55 -28.35
CA PRO A 449 -14.59 0.19 -27.94
C PRO A 449 -14.80 -0.86 -29.04
N LYS A 450 -15.84 -0.73 -29.88
CA LYS A 450 -16.12 -1.71 -30.95
C LYS A 450 -15.54 -1.35 -32.33
N HIS A 451 -15.36 -0.06 -32.60
CA HIS A 451 -14.99 0.40 -33.94
C HIS A 451 -13.48 0.61 -34.06
N ASP A 452 -12.85 1.16 -33.02
CA ASP A 452 -11.42 1.43 -33.03
C ASP A 452 -10.61 0.32 -32.36
N LEU A 453 -11.15 -0.27 -31.28
CA LEU A 453 -10.48 -1.33 -30.52
C LEU A 453 -10.99 -2.75 -30.84
N HIS A 454 -12.08 -2.87 -31.60
CA HIS A 454 -12.71 -4.15 -31.97
C HIS A 454 -13.00 -5.10 -30.78
N LEU A 455 -13.33 -4.54 -29.62
CA LEU A 455 -13.57 -5.30 -28.40
C LEU A 455 -14.92 -6.03 -28.47
N LYS A 456 -14.95 -7.28 -28.02
CA LYS A 456 -16.19 -8.02 -27.77
C LYS A 456 -16.82 -7.59 -26.45
N ASP A 457 -18.14 -7.58 -26.35
CA ASP A 457 -18.85 -7.26 -25.11
C ASP A 457 -19.35 -8.51 -24.38
N ILE A 458 -19.14 -8.54 -23.06
CA ILE A 458 -19.66 -9.60 -22.17
C ILE A 458 -20.69 -8.98 -21.23
N ARG A 459 -21.92 -9.50 -21.27
CA ARG A 459 -23.06 -8.98 -20.50
C ARG A 459 -23.62 -10.00 -19.53
N CYS A 460 -24.01 -9.54 -18.34
CA CYS A 460 -24.76 -10.34 -17.38
C CYS A 460 -26.14 -10.72 -17.92
N SER A 461 -26.50 -12.01 -17.84
CA SER A 461 -27.87 -12.46 -18.09
C SER A 461 -28.76 -12.18 -16.86
N PRO A 462 -29.82 -11.35 -16.98
CA PRO A 462 -30.73 -11.08 -15.86
C PRO A 462 -31.39 -12.34 -15.31
N ASP A 463 -31.73 -13.30 -16.18
CA ASP A 463 -32.39 -14.55 -15.79
C ASP A 463 -31.48 -15.47 -14.98
N ILE A 464 -30.21 -15.57 -15.37
CA ILE A 464 -29.22 -16.35 -14.63
C ILE A 464 -29.01 -15.70 -13.25
N LEU A 465 -28.84 -14.39 -13.20
CA LEU A 465 -28.62 -13.67 -11.94
C LEU A 465 -29.83 -13.79 -11.00
N LYS A 466 -31.06 -13.60 -11.50
CA LYS A 466 -32.29 -13.75 -10.72
C LYS A 466 -32.47 -15.17 -10.18
N ARG A 467 -32.19 -16.19 -11.00
CA ARG A 467 -32.35 -17.60 -10.61
C ARG A 467 -31.28 -18.06 -9.62
N CYS A 468 -30.02 -17.75 -9.92
CA CYS A 468 -28.86 -18.31 -9.23
C CYS A 468 -28.33 -17.41 -8.11
N GLY A 469 -28.69 -16.13 -8.08
CA GLY A 469 -28.21 -15.12 -7.13
C GLY A 469 -26.80 -14.59 -7.39
N SER A 470 -26.05 -15.25 -8.28
CA SER A 470 -24.72 -14.83 -8.75
C SER A 470 -24.44 -15.40 -10.14
N MET A 471 -23.52 -14.75 -10.86
CA MET A 471 -23.04 -15.18 -12.16
C MET A 471 -21.54 -14.89 -12.28
N THR A 472 -20.73 -15.89 -12.61
CA THR A 472 -19.27 -15.75 -12.71
C THR A 472 -18.80 -16.17 -14.09
N TYR A 473 -18.00 -15.33 -14.72
CA TYR A 473 -17.19 -15.63 -15.88
C TYR A 473 -15.77 -15.94 -15.44
N TYR A 474 -15.23 -17.04 -15.94
CA TYR A 474 -13.80 -17.38 -15.84
C TYR A 474 -13.16 -17.20 -17.20
N PHE A 475 -12.01 -16.53 -17.21
CA PHE A 475 -11.26 -16.17 -18.41
C PHE A 475 -10.05 -17.09 -18.55
N PHE A 476 -9.91 -17.68 -19.74
CA PHE A 476 -8.87 -18.66 -20.07
C PHE A 476 -8.17 -18.25 -21.37
N ASP A 477 -6.86 -18.48 -21.44
CA ASP A 477 -6.13 -18.37 -22.71
C ASP A 477 -6.54 -19.54 -23.61
N GLU A 478 -6.77 -19.28 -24.89
CA GLU A 478 -6.98 -20.33 -25.89
C GLU A 478 -5.78 -21.30 -25.99
N ASN A 479 -4.57 -20.82 -25.69
CA ASN A 479 -3.35 -21.62 -25.68
C ASN A 479 -3.13 -22.40 -24.37
N ASP A 480 -3.81 -22.01 -23.28
CA ASP A 480 -3.79 -22.68 -21.99
C ASP A 480 -5.21 -22.72 -21.39
N PRO A 481 -6.09 -23.57 -21.95
CA PRO A 481 -7.52 -23.58 -21.63
C PRO A 481 -7.84 -24.18 -20.25
N ASP A 482 -6.85 -24.73 -19.56
CA ASP A 482 -7.00 -25.35 -18.24
C ASP A 482 -6.64 -24.39 -17.09
N THR A 483 -5.91 -23.32 -17.38
CA THR A 483 -5.54 -22.30 -16.40
C THR A 483 -6.51 -21.12 -16.46
N VAL A 484 -7.23 -20.89 -15.35
CA VAL A 484 -7.98 -19.65 -15.18
C VAL A 484 -6.99 -18.51 -14.99
N LEU A 485 -7.06 -17.49 -15.85
CA LEU A 485 -6.26 -16.29 -15.73
C LEU A 485 -6.94 -15.27 -14.82
N ASP A 486 -8.20 -14.95 -15.12
CA ASP A 486 -8.98 -13.96 -14.39
C ASP A 486 -10.45 -14.36 -14.25
N PHE A 487 -11.19 -13.63 -13.43
CA PHE A 487 -12.63 -13.81 -13.30
C PHE A 487 -13.39 -12.48 -13.25
N PHE A 488 -14.67 -12.53 -13.59
CA PHE A 488 -15.63 -11.47 -13.36
C PHE A 488 -16.92 -12.04 -12.76
N SER A 489 -17.33 -11.59 -11.59
CA SER A 489 -18.49 -12.08 -10.85
C SER A 489 -19.52 -10.99 -10.59
N TYR A 490 -20.76 -11.25 -10.99
CA TYR A 490 -21.94 -10.45 -10.67
C TYR A 490 -22.65 -11.02 -9.45
N GLY A 491 -23.20 -10.15 -8.61
CA GLY A 491 -23.86 -10.55 -7.38
C GLY A 491 -22.88 -11.15 -6.38
N ALA A 492 -21.69 -10.55 -6.23
CA ALA A 492 -20.60 -11.11 -5.41
C ALA A 492 -20.96 -11.17 -3.92
N PHE A 493 -21.60 -10.14 -3.36
CA PHE A 493 -21.84 -10.00 -1.91
C PHE A 493 -23.32 -10.16 -1.54
N PRO A 494 -23.67 -10.77 -0.39
CA PRO A 494 -25.03 -10.72 0.14
C PRO A 494 -25.52 -9.28 0.28
N GLU A 495 -26.82 -9.03 0.15
CA GLU A 495 -27.38 -7.66 0.19
C GLU A 495 -27.00 -6.92 1.49
N LYS A 496 -27.22 -7.54 2.66
CA LYS A 496 -26.81 -6.97 3.96
C LYS A 496 -25.32 -6.69 4.08
N VAL A 497 -24.49 -7.52 3.43
CA VAL A 497 -23.03 -7.32 3.42
C VAL A 497 -22.70 -6.16 2.49
N LEU A 498 -23.28 -6.11 1.29
CA LEU A 498 -23.12 -5.02 0.34
C LEU A 498 -23.52 -3.67 0.94
N GLU A 499 -24.66 -3.59 1.63
CA GLU A 499 -25.11 -2.38 2.35
C GLU A 499 -24.08 -1.93 3.38
N LYS A 500 -23.57 -2.89 4.17
CA LYS A 500 -22.53 -2.61 5.17
C LYS A 500 -21.27 -2.07 4.48
N LEU A 501 -20.82 -2.71 3.40
CA LEU A 501 -19.64 -2.29 2.64
C LEU A 501 -19.83 -0.90 1.99
N ILE A 502 -21.01 -0.60 1.44
CA ILE A 502 -21.35 0.73 0.91
C ILE A 502 -21.29 1.78 2.03
N SER A 503 -21.83 1.45 3.21
CA SER A 503 -21.81 2.34 4.37
C SER A 503 -20.38 2.60 4.86
N HIS A 504 -19.54 1.56 4.89
CA HIS A 504 -18.12 1.68 5.22
C HIS A 504 -17.41 2.60 4.23
N HIS A 505 -17.59 2.35 2.94
CA HIS A 505 -17.03 3.18 1.89
C HIS A 505 -17.40 4.65 2.06
N GLN A 506 -18.68 4.96 2.33
CA GLN A 506 -19.14 6.33 2.57
C GLN A 506 -18.47 6.97 3.79
N ARG A 507 -18.35 6.27 4.92
CA ARG A 507 -17.64 6.78 6.09
C ARG A 507 -16.16 7.01 5.80
N LEU A 508 -15.55 6.14 5.00
CA LEU A 508 -14.15 6.23 4.60
C LEU A 508 -13.86 7.42 3.66
N GLN A 509 -14.85 7.98 2.97
CA GLN A 509 -14.70 9.19 2.13
C GLN A 509 -14.44 10.47 2.93
N THR A 510 -14.64 10.45 4.26
CA THR A 510 -14.31 11.57 5.14
C THR A 510 -12.80 11.75 5.34
N VAL A 511 -12.01 10.73 4.98
CA VAL A 511 -10.54 10.79 5.03
C VAL A 511 -10.00 11.60 3.84
N LYS A 512 -8.97 12.42 4.07
CA LYS A 512 -8.40 13.35 3.07
C LYS A 512 -8.14 12.67 1.71
N SER A 513 -8.73 13.22 0.64
CA SER A 513 -8.62 12.71 -0.74
C SER A 513 -7.20 12.78 -1.30
N LEU A 514 -6.85 11.91 -2.24
CA LEU A 514 -5.61 11.99 -3.02
C LEU A 514 -5.74 13.00 -4.14
N LYS A 515 -4.61 13.64 -4.48
CA LYS A 515 -4.43 14.19 -5.82
C LYS A 515 -4.13 13.02 -6.76
N ARG A 516 -4.97 12.80 -7.78
CA ARG A 516 -4.75 11.74 -8.78
C ARG A 516 -3.50 12.05 -9.62
N GLY A 517 -2.87 11.01 -10.18
CA GLY A 517 -1.76 11.17 -11.11
C GLY A 517 -2.17 11.97 -12.36
N LYS A 518 -1.21 12.64 -13.01
CA LYS A 518 -1.48 13.55 -14.14
C LYS A 518 -2.29 12.90 -15.28
N GLN A 519 -2.07 11.62 -15.57
CA GLN A 519 -2.81 10.88 -16.61
C GLN A 519 -4.27 10.61 -16.24
N PHE A 520 -4.56 10.38 -14.95
CA PHE A 520 -5.92 10.14 -14.47
C PHE A 520 -6.75 11.42 -14.36
N ASN A 521 -6.10 12.58 -14.11
CA ASN A 521 -6.78 13.88 -14.07
C ASN A 521 -7.51 14.21 -15.38
N THR A 522 -7.03 13.65 -16.49
CA THR A 522 -7.58 13.85 -17.83
C THR A 522 -9.04 13.45 -17.89
N TYR A 523 -9.38 12.23 -17.50
CA TYR A 523 -10.74 11.68 -17.69
C TYR A 523 -11.43 11.40 -16.36
N SER A 524 -10.82 11.80 -15.24
CA SER A 524 -11.41 11.60 -13.92
C SER A 524 -12.59 12.53 -13.73
N GLN A 525 -13.78 11.95 -13.79
CA GLN A 525 -14.90 12.47 -13.02
C GLN A 525 -14.69 12.03 -11.55
N GLY A 526 -15.04 12.89 -10.58
CA GLY A 526 -15.09 12.55 -9.15
C GLY A 526 -13.76 12.36 -8.39
N GLN A 527 -13.82 11.86 -7.15
CA GLN A 527 -12.73 11.88 -6.15
C GLN A 527 -12.15 10.48 -5.89
N MET A 528 -10.85 10.39 -5.64
CA MET A 528 -10.21 9.15 -5.17
C MET A 528 -9.64 9.36 -3.78
N PHE A 529 -9.85 8.38 -2.92
CA PHE A 529 -9.43 8.41 -1.53
C PHE A 529 -8.31 7.39 -1.34
N PRO A 530 -7.14 7.83 -0.80
CA PRO A 530 -6.10 6.89 -0.45
C PRO A 530 -6.58 6.09 0.74
N LYS A 531 -6.30 4.78 0.71
CA LYS A 531 -6.37 3.96 1.90
C LYS A 531 -5.17 3.06 1.94
N GLY A 532 -5.05 2.26 3.00
CA GLY A 532 -3.80 1.54 3.24
C GLY A 532 -2.87 2.19 4.24
N SER A 533 -1.83 1.44 4.56
CA SER A 533 -0.55 2.02 4.95
C SER A 533 0.16 2.44 3.67
N ARG A 534 0.77 3.62 3.66
CA ARG A 534 1.72 4.02 2.60
C ARG A 534 2.82 2.98 2.53
N ALA A 535 3.22 2.53 1.36
CA ALA A 535 4.38 1.67 1.29
C ALA A 535 5.67 2.46 1.58
N PRO A 536 6.71 1.80 2.11
CA PRO A 536 7.99 2.45 2.35
C PRO A 536 8.63 2.94 1.03
N ALA A 537 9.10 4.19 0.98
CA ALA A 537 9.71 4.78 -0.22
C ALA A 537 11.12 5.41 0.00
N GLY A 538 11.90 4.86 0.95
CA GLY A 538 13.36 5.09 1.00
C GLY A 538 13.95 5.88 2.19
N GLY A 539 13.13 6.44 3.08
CA GLY A 539 13.52 7.08 4.34
C GLY A 539 13.01 8.46 4.77
N ILE A 540 12.33 9.21 3.92
CA ILE A 540 11.62 10.48 4.18
C ILE A 540 10.44 10.23 5.14
N PRO A 541 9.93 11.23 5.91
CA PRO A 541 8.66 11.11 6.62
C PRO A 541 7.55 10.49 5.72
N GLY A 542 7.07 9.30 6.09
CA GLY A 542 6.13 8.52 5.26
C GLY A 542 6.75 7.33 4.52
N ASP A 543 8.05 7.07 4.72
CA ASP A 543 8.78 5.94 4.12
C ASP A 543 8.85 4.69 5.01
N ALA A 544 8.07 4.72 6.08
CA ALA A 544 7.56 3.52 6.74
C ALA A 544 6.16 3.20 6.23
N TYR A 545 5.65 2.01 6.57
CA TYR A 545 4.21 1.73 6.52
C TYR A 545 3.44 2.67 7.45
N THR A 546 3.17 3.88 6.95
CA THR A 546 2.53 4.96 7.70
C THR A 546 1.08 5.04 7.25
N MET A 547 0.16 5.01 8.21
CA MET A 547 -1.25 5.19 7.93
C MET A 547 -1.52 6.59 7.38
N TYR A 548 -2.50 6.71 6.47
CA TYR A 548 -3.02 8.03 6.10
C TYR A 548 -3.66 8.71 7.31
N LYS A 549 -3.65 10.06 7.33
CA LYS A 549 -4.29 10.85 8.38
C LYS A 549 -5.74 10.40 8.59
N GLY A 550 -6.17 10.25 9.84
CA GLY A 550 -7.49 9.71 10.19
C GLY A 550 -7.54 8.18 10.30
N LEU A 551 -6.44 7.47 10.03
CA LEU A 551 -6.29 6.02 10.26
C LEU A 551 -5.17 5.74 11.28
N GLU A 552 -4.93 6.67 12.20
CA GLU A 552 -3.76 6.66 13.10
C GLU A 552 -3.97 5.84 14.38
N ALA A 553 -5.18 5.29 14.60
CA ALA A 553 -5.57 4.54 15.79
C ALA A 553 -5.35 5.28 17.13
N VAL A 554 -5.30 6.62 17.13
CA VAL A 554 -5.10 7.45 18.33
C VAL A 554 -6.40 7.67 19.11
N ASP A 555 -7.53 7.60 18.43
CA ASP A 555 -8.88 7.80 18.97
C ASP A 555 -9.85 6.74 18.42
N GLU A 556 -11.05 6.69 18.99
CA GLU A 556 -12.10 5.74 18.64
C GLU A 556 -12.51 5.87 17.18
N THR A 557 -12.58 7.11 16.68
CA THR A 557 -12.96 7.41 15.29
C THR A 557 -11.96 6.82 14.30
N SER A 558 -10.66 6.96 14.57
CA SER A 558 -9.60 6.41 13.72
C SER A 558 -9.45 4.89 13.87
N ILE A 559 -9.80 4.30 15.01
CA ILE A 559 -9.91 2.84 15.16
C ILE A 559 -11.09 2.30 14.35
N GLU A 560 -12.27 2.92 14.46
CA GLU A 560 -13.44 2.56 13.67
C GLU A 560 -13.16 2.72 12.18
N ALA A 561 -12.51 3.82 11.77
CA ALA A 561 -12.09 4.02 10.39
C ALA A 561 -11.07 2.97 9.93
N LEU A 562 -10.18 2.49 10.80
CA LEU A 562 -9.28 1.38 10.50
C LEU A 562 -10.04 0.06 10.30
N PHE A 563 -11.02 -0.26 11.13
CA PHE A 563 -11.84 -1.45 10.95
C PHE A 563 -12.79 -1.35 9.76
N ASP A 564 -13.37 -0.18 9.50
CA ASP A 564 -14.12 0.08 8.29
C ASP A 564 -13.24 -0.16 7.08
N ASP A 565 -12.00 0.35 7.10
CA ASP A 565 -11.04 0.11 6.05
C ASP A 565 -10.64 -1.37 5.99
N ALA A 566 -10.40 -2.09 7.08
CA ALA A 566 -10.06 -3.51 7.02
C ALA A 566 -11.22 -4.40 6.55
N GLU A 567 -12.46 -4.06 6.92
CA GLU A 567 -13.68 -4.74 6.48
C GLU A 567 -14.01 -4.45 5.02
N ASP A 568 -13.77 -3.21 4.57
CA ASP A 568 -14.10 -2.72 3.22
C ASP A 568 -12.96 -2.91 2.20
N PHE A 569 -11.74 -2.51 2.56
CA PHE A 569 -10.73 -2.14 1.58
C PHE A 569 -9.27 -2.53 1.91
N LYS A 570 -8.72 -2.16 3.07
CA LYS A 570 -7.30 -2.33 3.41
C LYS A 570 -6.86 -3.79 3.42
N ASP A 571 -7.74 -4.65 3.93
CA ASP A 571 -7.46 -6.04 4.27
C ASP A 571 -8.66 -6.92 4.01
N SER A 572 -9.55 -6.54 3.09
CA SER A 572 -10.86 -7.18 2.99
C SER A 572 -10.67 -8.67 2.75
N MET A 573 -10.64 -9.43 3.85
CA MET A 573 -10.96 -10.82 3.93
C MET A 573 -12.44 -11.00 3.59
N VAL A 574 -13.11 -9.99 3.04
CA VAL A 574 -14.34 -10.07 2.28
C VAL A 574 -14.02 -10.16 0.77
N LEU A 575 -13.23 -9.25 0.18
CA LEU A 575 -12.84 -9.35 -1.24
C LEU A 575 -11.85 -10.50 -1.48
N LEU A 576 -10.82 -10.62 -0.64
CA LEU A 576 -9.88 -11.75 -0.64
C LEU A 576 -10.57 -13.06 -0.28
N GLU A 577 -11.60 -13.06 0.57
CA GLU A 577 -12.38 -14.29 0.82
C GLU A 577 -13.27 -14.63 -0.37
N ALA A 578 -13.90 -13.63 -1.01
CA ALA A 578 -14.59 -13.83 -2.26
C ALA A 578 -13.62 -14.36 -3.33
N ALA A 579 -12.41 -13.82 -3.44
CA ALA A 579 -11.37 -14.32 -4.33
C ALA A 579 -10.88 -15.73 -3.94
N ARG A 580 -10.70 -16.02 -2.64
CA ARG A 580 -10.32 -17.35 -2.12
C ARG A 580 -11.32 -18.41 -2.54
N VAL A 581 -12.58 -18.02 -2.58
CA VAL A 581 -13.72 -18.86 -2.92
C VAL A 581 -13.91 -18.95 -4.43
N ILE A 582 -13.81 -17.86 -5.18
CA ILE A 582 -14.00 -17.84 -6.64
C ILE A 582 -12.78 -18.40 -7.37
N HIS A 583 -11.58 -18.03 -6.95
CA HIS A 583 -10.33 -18.33 -7.63
C HIS A 583 -9.18 -18.53 -6.62
N PRO A 584 -9.09 -19.71 -5.98
CA PRO A 584 -8.07 -19.99 -4.97
C PRO A 584 -6.61 -19.71 -5.39
N PRO A 585 -6.15 -20.02 -6.63
CA PRO A 585 -4.77 -19.74 -7.03
C PRO A 585 -4.40 -18.25 -6.96
N LEU A 586 -5.22 -17.38 -7.54
CA LEU A 586 -5.13 -15.92 -7.39
C LEU A 586 -5.11 -15.49 -5.93
N PHE A 587 -5.99 -16.02 -5.08
CA PHE A 587 -5.94 -15.70 -3.65
C PHE A 587 -4.58 -16.01 -3.03
N PHE A 588 -4.01 -17.19 -3.32
CA PHE A 588 -2.67 -17.53 -2.85
C PHE A 588 -1.61 -16.61 -3.44
N GLN A 589 -1.71 -16.27 -4.73
CA GLN A 589 -0.83 -15.29 -5.35
C GLN A 589 -0.88 -13.95 -4.59
N LEU A 590 -2.08 -13.42 -4.32
CA LEU A 590 -2.28 -12.17 -3.58
C LEU A 590 -1.79 -12.25 -2.13
N GLN A 591 -2.00 -13.40 -1.47
CA GLN A 591 -1.57 -13.64 -0.09
C GLN A 591 -0.04 -13.75 0.04
N TYR A 592 0.63 -14.33 -0.96
CA TYR A 592 2.06 -14.65 -0.88
C TYR A 592 2.97 -13.74 -1.70
N GLN A 593 2.45 -12.83 -2.54
CA GLN A 593 3.31 -11.89 -3.28
C GLN A 593 3.91 -10.79 -2.40
N VAL A 594 3.22 -10.44 -1.32
CA VAL A 594 3.72 -9.54 -0.29
C VAL A 594 3.55 -10.24 1.07
N PRO A 595 4.42 -11.24 1.39
CA PRO A 595 4.83 -11.46 2.79
C PRO A 595 5.51 -10.15 3.26
N GLU A 596 6.38 -10.04 4.25
CA GLU A 596 7.11 -8.77 4.57
C GLU A 596 6.39 -7.39 4.74
N GLY A 597 5.15 -7.16 4.27
CA GLY A 597 4.38 -5.94 4.40
C GLY A 597 3.81 -5.80 5.81
N ASP A 598 2.99 -4.78 6.00
CA ASP A 598 2.30 -4.60 7.28
C ASP A 598 1.18 -5.65 7.41
N LYS A 599 1.55 -6.85 7.91
CA LYS A 599 0.74 -8.08 7.89
C LYS A 599 -0.37 -8.16 8.95
N LEU A 600 -0.52 -7.15 9.80
CA LEU A 600 -1.67 -7.08 10.69
C LEU A 600 -2.85 -6.54 9.90
N GLY A 601 -3.38 -7.39 9.03
CA GLY A 601 -4.17 -6.98 7.88
C GLY A 601 -3.51 -7.49 6.60
N ILE A 602 -4.20 -8.32 5.81
CA ILE A 602 -3.56 -9.11 4.74
C ILE A 602 -3.24 -8.19 3.53
N THR A 603 -2.07 -7.56 3.59
CA THR A 603 -1.56 -6.68 2.53
C THR A 603 -0.84 -7.48 1.44
N GLY A 604 -1.39 -7.49 0.22
CA GLY A 604 -0.67 -8.00 -0.94
C GLY A 604 -1.35 -7.79 -2.29
N ALA A 605 -2.66 -7.56 -2.32
CA ALA A 605 -3.40 -7.23 -3.53
C ALA A 605 -3.41 -5.72 -3.83
N THR A 606 -3.31 -5.36 -5.10
CA THR A 606 -3.87 -4.07 -5.54
C THR A 606 -5.38 -4.22 -5.53
N ALA A 607 -6.07 -3.41 -4.72
CA ALA A 607 -7.52 -3.43 -4.62
C ALA A 607 -8.09 -2.09 -5.10
N TYR A 608 -9.20 -2.18 -5.83
CA TYR A 608 -9.96 -1.03 -6.31
C TYR A 608 -11.39 -1.17 -5.85
N LEU A 609 -11.94 -0.11 -5.28
CA LEU A 609 -13.32 -0.12 -4.84
C LEU A 609 -14.01 1.14 -5.27
N CYS A 610 -15.01 0.98 -6.11
CA CYS A 610 -15.47 2.10 -6.90
C CYS A 610 -16.97 2.21 -6.88
N LYS A 611 -17.43 3.44 -6.70
CA LYS A 611 -18.63 3.95 -7.33
C LYS A 611 -18.16 4.57 -8.63
N ASN A 612 -18.62 4.03 -9.75
CA ASN A 612 -18.37 4.57 -11.09
C ASN A 612 -16.88 4.86 -11.42
N TYR A 613 -16.01 3.84 -11.37
CA TYR A 613 -14.58 4.03 -11.67
C TYR A 613 -14.36 4.50 -13.11
N ALA A 614 -13.71 5.64 -13.31
CA ALA A 614 -13.28 6.10 -14.62
C ALA A 614 -11.75 6.11 -14.71
N SER A 615 -11.22 5.39 -15.71
CA SER A 615 -9.82 5.43 -16.10
C SER A 615 -9.67 5.36 -17.63
N PRO A 616 -8.64 6.01 -18.20
CA PRO A 616 -8.22 5.74 -19.57
C PRO A 616 -7.65 4.31 -19.71
N LEU A 617 -7.31 3.91 -20.94
CA LEU A 617 -6.46 2.73 -21.15
C LEU A 617 -5.07 2.98 -20.57
N HIS A 618 -4.58 2.05 -19.75
CA HIS A 618 -3.27 2.15 -19.13
C HIS A 618 -2.71 0.78 -18.75
N PHE A 619 -1.45 0.80 -18.29
CA PHE A 619 -0.80 -0.30 -17.61
C PHE A 619 -0.40 0.18 -16.21
N ASP A 620 -0.49 -0.72 -15.25
CA ASP A 620 0.01 -0.54 -13.90
C ASP A 620 1.30 -1.36 -13.71
N LYS A 621 2.17 -0.91 -12.81
CA LYS A 621 3.42 -1.60 -12.47
C LYS A 621 3.33 -2.32 -11.12
N ASP A 622 2.22 -3.01 -10.91
CA ASP A 622 1.95 -3.67 -9.64
C ASP A 622 2.72 -4.98 -9.51
N ALA A 623 2.95 -5.38 -8.26
CA ALA A 623 3.60 -6.64 -7.94
C ALA A 623 2.70 -7.85 -8.20
N CYS A 624 1.40 -7.63 -8.31
CA CYS A 624 0.37 -8.65 -8.28
C CYS A 624 -0.80 -8.29 -9.20
N ARG A 625 -1.62 -9.30 -9.52
CA ARG A 625 -2.93 -9.07 -10.14
C ARG A 625 -3.81 -8.22 -9.21
N GLY A 626 -4.65 -7.37 -9.80
CA GLY A 626 -5.59 -6.54 -9.06
C GLY A 626 -6.91 -7.24 -8.77
N LEU A 627 -7.60 -6.81 -7.72
CA LEU A 627 -9.02 -7.09 -7.48
C LEU A 627 -9.79 -5.78 -7.52
N CYS A 628 -10.93 -5.75 -8.18
CA CYS A 628 -11.79 -4.58 -8.21
C CYS A 628 -13.23 -4.94 -7.88
N ALA A 629 -13.89 -4.11 -7.07
CA ALA A 629 -15.29 -4.24 -6.72
C ALA A 629 -16.07 -2.96 -7.09
N GLN A 630 -17.20 -3.17 -7.76
CA GLN A 630 -18.19 -2.15 -8.04
C GLN A 630 -19.41 -2.39 -7.15
N TYR A 631 -19.52 -1.66 -6.04
CA TYR A 631 -20.66 -1.83 -5.15
C TYR A 631 -21.93 -1.18 -5.69
N GLU A 632 -21.79 0.03 -6.21
CA GLU A 632 -22.88 0.86 -6.68
C GLU A 632 -22.52 1.43 -8.04
N LEU A 633 -23.42 1.27 -9.03
CA LEU A 633 -23.26 1.79 -10.38
C LEU A 633 -24.43 2.72 -10.71
N ARG A 634 -24.10 3.96 -11.07
CA ARG A 634 -25.02 5.02 -11.52
C ARG A 634 -24.61 5.47 -12.91
N ALA A 635 -25.16 4.86 -13.95
CA ALA A 635 -24.60 4.97 -15.29
C ALA A 635 -25.61 4.64 -16.37
N LYS A 636 -25.48 5.27 -17.55
CA LYS A 636 -26.34 4.97 -18.69
C LYS A 636 -26.04 3.57 -19.23
N SER A 637 -27.07 2.73 -19.31
CA SER A 637 -26.94 1.38 -19.87
C SER A 637 -26.63 1.37 -21.37
N GLU A 638 -27.13 2.36 -22.11
CA GLU A 638 -26.96 2.46 -23.57
C GLU A 638 -25.50 2.66 -23.99
N GLY A 639 -24.69 3.27 -23.12
CA GLY A 639 -23.27 3.53 -23.37
C GLY A 639 -22.32 2.56 -22.69
N ASP A 640 -22.83 1.48 -22.08
CA ASP A 640 -22.06 0.56 -21.23
C ASP A 640 -21.09 1.29 -20.26
N GLU A 641 -21.54 2.42 -19.73
CA GLU A 641 -20.71 3.32 -18.94
C GLU A 641 -20.11 2.58 -17.73
N TYR A 642 -18.80 2.78 -17.51
CA TYR A 642 -17.98 2.10 -16.50
C TYR A 642 -17.81 0.57 -16.70
N GLY A 643 -18.11 0.05 -17.90
CA GLY A 643 -17.69 -1.29 -18.29
C GLY A 643 -16.17 -1.45 -18.17
N PHE A 644 -15.71 -2.55 -17.57
CA PHE A 644 -14.28 -2.78 -17.38
C PHE A 644 -13.67 -3.41 -18.62
N ILE A 645 -12.59 -2.81 -19.12
CA ILE A 645 -11.93 -3.19 -20.37
C ILE A 645 -10.74 -4.08 -20.06
N TYR A 646 -10.76 -5.30 -20.61
CA TYR A 646 -9.60 -6.19 -20.69
C TYR A 646 -9.00 -6.04 -22.09
N GLY A 647 -8.23 -4.96 -22.26
CA GLY A 647 -7.77 -4.51 -23.56
C GLY A 647 -6.94 -5.57 -24.29
N ASP A 648 -5.97 -6.15 -23.61
CA ASP A 648 -5.14 -7.22 -24.18
C ASP A 648 -5.89 -8.57 -24.36
N TYR A 649 -7.08 -8.71 -23.76
CA TYR A 649 -7.94 -9.88 -23.98
C TYR A 649 -8.92 -9.67 -25.14
N GLY A 650 -8.99 -8.44 -25.69
CA GLY A 650 -9.86 -8.10 -26.80
C GLY A 650 -11.35 -8.04 -26.44
N PHE A 651 -11.68 -7.83 -25.16
CA PHE A 651 -13.07 -7.68 -24.72
C PHE A 651 -13.23 -6.69 -23.56
N TYR A 652 -14.48 -6.32 -23.30
CA TYR A 652 -14.87 -5.59 -22.10
C TYR A 652 -16.11 -6.24 -21.47
N VAL A 653 -16.24 -6.08 -20.15
CA VAL A 653 -17.34 -6.62 -19.38
C VAL A 653 -18.23 -5.48 -18.90
N VAL A 654 -19.53 -5.55 -19.18
CA VAL A 654 -20.48 -4.52 -18.78
C VAL A 654 -20.74 -4.62 -17.28
N SER A 655 -20.14 -3.70 -16.52
CA SER A 655 -20.23 -3.65 -15.06
C SER A 655 -21.67 -3.46 -14.57
N ARG A 656 -21.95 -3.95 -13.36
CA ARG A 656 -23.20 -3.68 -12.61
C ARG A 656 -22.85 -3.40 -11.15
N SER A 657 -23.82 -2.92 -10.40
CA SER A 657 -23.72 -2.95 -8.94
C SER A 657 -23.49 -4.38 -8.44
N ASN A 658 -22.75 -4.51 -7.34
CA ASN A 658 -22.35 -5.78 -6.75
C ASN A 658 -21.52 -6.68 -7.69
N SER A 659 -20.63 -6.07 -8.50
CA SER A 659 -19.66 -6.80 -9.31
C SER A 659 -18.29 -6.87 -8.63
N LEU A 660 -17.57 -7.98 -8.81
CA LEU A 660 -16.21 -8.22 -8.35
C LEU A 660 -15.41 -8.88 -9.47
N TRP A 661 -14.20 -8.41 -9.75
CA TRP A 661 -13.36 -9.00 -10.78
C TRP A 661 -11.88 -8.94 -10.45
N SER A 662 -11.09 -9.79 -11.10
CA SER A 662 -9.64 -9.73 -11.10
C SER A 662 -9.11 -9.27 -12.45
N PHE A 663 -7.89 -8.74 -12.45
CA PHE A 663 -7.19 -8.39 -13.68
C PHE A 663 -5.67 -8.41 -13.49
N ASP A 664 -4.93 -8.69 -14.57
CA ASP A 664 -3.50 -8.46 -14.61
C ASP A 664 -3.18 -6.98 -14.85
N SER A 665 -2.58 -6.34 -13.86
CA SER A 665 -2.24 -4.92 -13.90
C SER A 665 -1.22 -4.60 -15.01
N SER A 666 -0.41 -5.58 -15.42
CA SER A 666 0.61 -5.42 -16.45
C SER A 666 0.05 -5.45 -17.87
N MET A 667 -1.22 -5.80 -18.01
CA MET A 667 -1.96 -5.83 -19.27
C MET A 667 -2.77 -4.54 -19.46
N ALA A 668 -3.05 -4.21 -20.72
CA ALA A 668 -3.78 -2.99 -21.05
C ALA A 668 -5.21 -3.10 -20.52
N HIS A 669 -5.59 -2.17 -19.65
CA HIS A 669 -6.93 -2.15 -19.06
C HIS A 669 -7.42 -0.72 -18.86
N GLY A 670 -8.72 -0.58 -18.65
CA GLY A 670 -9.37 0.71 -18.43
C GLY A 670 -10.86 0.56 -18.23
N THR A 671 -11.60 1.66 -18.39
CA THR A 671 -13.06 1.64 -18.31
C THR A 671 -13.69 2.40 -19.45
N VAL A 672 -14.89 1.99 -19.84
CA VAL A 672 -15.73 2.77 -20.76
C VAL A 672 -16.16 4.06 -20.05
N LEU A 673 -15.69 5.20 -20.54
CA LEU A 673 -15.92 6.51 -19.95
C LEU A 673 -17.38 6.94 -20.10
N PRO A 674 -17.94 7.57 -19.07
CA PRO A 674 -19.30 8.08 -19.09
C PRO A 674 -19.44 9.34 -19.95
N SER A 675 -20.62 9.52 -20.53
CA SER A 675 -21.04 10.77 -21.17
C SER A 675 -21.29 11.89 -20.15
N SER A 676 -21.27 13.13 -20.62
CA SER A 676 -21.67 14.33 -19.85
C SER A 676 -23.19 14.51 -19.79
N ASP A 677 -23.95 13.73 -20.57
CA ASP A 677 -25.42 13.79 -20.58
C ASP A 677 -25.99 13.44 -19.19
N PRO A 678 -27.06 14.09 -18.72
CA PRO A 678 -27.65 13.84 -17.40
C PRO A 678 -28.16 12.40 -17.26
N LEU A 679 -28.09 11.86 -16.04
CA LEU A 679 -28.69 10.56 -15.70
C LEU A 679 -30.20 10.71 -15.46
N LYS A 680 -30.94 9.63 -15.74
CA LYS A 680 -32.33 9.43 -15.36
C LYS A 680 -32.41 8.49 -14.15
N VAL A 681 -33.54 8.47 -13.45
CA VAL A 681 -33.77 7.55 -12.32
C VAL A 681 -33.64 6.08 -12.76
N SER A 682 -34.02 5.76 -14.00
CA SER A 682 -33.84 4.43 -14.61
C SER A 682 -32.38 3.99 -14.77
N ASP A 683 -31.42 4.93 -14.70
CA ASP A 683 -29.99 4.67 -14.86
C ASP A 683 -29.31 4.24 -13.53
N LEU A 684 -30.10 4.12 -12.45
CA LEU A 684 -29.65 3.65 -11.13
C LEU A 684 -29.83 2.13 -11.01
N SER A 685 -28.74 1.41 -10.71
CA SER A 685 -28.75 -0.07 -10.69
C SER A 685 -28.88 -0.72 -9.30
N THR A 686 -28.98 0.06 -8.23
CA THR A 686 -29.18 -0.40 -6.84
C THR A 686 -30.60 -0.14 -6.33
N ALA A 687 -31.15 -1.11 -5.61
CA ALA A 687 -32.42 -1.00 -4.85
C ALA A 687 -32.25 -0.27 -3.50
N ALA A 688 -31.29 0.65 -3.39
CA ALA A 688 -31.18 1.52 -2.22
C ALA A 688 -32.38 2.47 -2.24
N ARG A 689 -33.46 2.02 -1.61
CA ARG A 689 -34.74 2.69 -1.42
C ARG A 689 -34.58 4.00 -0.65
N ASP A 690 -35.59 4.85 -0.85
CA ASP A 690 -35.89 6.12 -0.21
C ASP A 690 -35.12 7.34 -0.74
N TYR A 691 -35.39 7.69 -2.00
CA TYR A 691 -35.65 9.11 -2.25
C TYR A 691 -37.07 9.36 -1.73
N PRO A 692 -37.29 10.33 -0.82
CA PRO A 692 -38.63 10.68 -0.39
C PRO A 692 -39.44 11.11 -1.63
N GLU A 693 -40.57 10.46 -1.89
CA GLU A 693 -41.50 10.81 -2.98
C GLU A 693 -42.26 12.13 -2.70
N ASP A 694 -41.67 13.06 -1.94
CA ASP A 694 -42.29 14.34 -1.63
C ASP A 694 -41.96 15.36 -2.72
N GLY A 695 -42.66 15.23 -3.86
CA GLY A 695 -43.31 16.30 -4.64
C GLY A 695 -42.56 17.59 -5.06
N ALA A 696 -41.29 17.78 -4.72
CA ALA A 696 -40.46 18.91 -5.15
C ALA A 696 -39.37 18.36 -6.07
N GLY A 697 -39.24 18.93 -7.28
CA GLY A 697 -38.34 18.43 -8.33
C GLY A 697 -36.91 18.22 -7.83
N ASP A 698 -36.60 16.98 -7.45
CA ASP A 698 -35.27 16.59 -7.01
C ASP A 698 -34.28 16.69 -8.18
N PRO A 699 -33.03 17.12 -7.90
CA PRO A 699 -32.01 17.19 -8.93
C PRO A 699 -31.77 15.80 -9.52
N PRO A 700 -31.48 15.71 -10.85
CA PRO A 700 -31.23 14.44 -11.50
C PRO A 700 -30.08 13.68 -10.82
N PRO A 701 -30.10 12.33 -10.83
CA PRO A 701 -29.06 11.54 -10.20
C PRO A 701 -27.67 11.97 -10.69
N MET A 702 -26.76 12.24 -9.76
CA MET A 702 -25.40 12.62 -10.10
C MET A 702 -24.51 11.40 -10.31
N ARG A 703 -23.68 11.44 -11.36
CA ARG A 703 -22.53 10.53 -11.49
C ARG A 703 -21.52 10.86 -10.38
N ILE A 704 -21.33 9.94 -9.46
CA ILE A 704 -20.31 10.06 -8.41
C ILE A 704 -19.25 9.01 -8.71
N SER A 705 -18.14 9.42 -9.31
CA SER A 705 -16.95 8.60 -9.37
C SER A 705 -16.20 8.77 -8.06
N SER A 706 -16.34 7.79 -7.17
CA SER A 706 -15.62 7.75 -5.91
C SER A 706 -14.94 6.41 -5.76
N GLY A 707 -13.62 6.43 -5.68
CA GLY A 707 -12.80 5.24 -5.61
C GLY A 707 -11.97 5.19 -4.35
N ILE A 708 -11.86 4.02 -3.73
CA ILE A 708 -10.76 3.71 -2.81
C ILE A 708 -9.73 2.89 -3.59
N HIS A 709 -8.45 3.25 -3.44
CA HIS A 709 -7.34 2.62 -4.15
C HIS A 709 -6.17 2.29 -3.22
N VAL A 710 -5.67 1.05 -3.34
CA VAL A 710 -4.44 0.55 -2.73
C VAL A 710 -3.65 -0.06 -3.87
N THR A 711 -2.52 0.55 -4.18
CA THR A 711 -1.55 0.03 -5.15
C THR A 711 -0.40 -0.62 -4.40
N LYS A 712 0.07 -1.78 -4.90
CA LYS A 712 1.34 -2.38 -4.45
C LYS A 712 2.34 -2.45 -5.61
N PRO A 713 3.00 -1.34 -5.97
CA PRO A 713 4.07 -1.33 -6.96
C PRO A 713 5.19 -2.31 -6.61
N LYS A 714 5.83 -2.90 -7.63
CA LYS A 714 6.99 -3.82 -7.44
C LYS A 714 8.09 -3.24 -6.54
N LYS A 715 8.43 -1.96 -6.72
CA LYS A 715 9.43 -1.25 -5.90
C LYS A 715 9.12 -1.24 -4.40
N ASN A 716 7.84 -1.12 -4.07
CA ASN A 716 7.36 -1.02 -2.68
C ASN A 716 7.47 -2.37 -1.98
N VAL A 717 7.21 -3.45 -2.71
CA VAL A 717 7.39 -4.84 -2.24
C VAL A 717 8.87 -5.15 -2.04
N ALA A 718 9.74 -4.73 -2.98
CA ALA A 718 11.18 -4.87 -2.84
C ALA A 718 11.72 -4.15 -1.58
N ALA A 719 11.25 -2.93 -1.32
CA ALA A 719 11.59 -2.20 -0.10
C ALA A 719 11.15 -2.96 1.17
N ALA A 720 9.91 -3.46 1.22
CA ALA A 720 9.41 -4.26 2.35
C ALA A 720 10.26 -5.51 2.60
N ARG A 721 10.64 -6.23 1.53
CA ARG A 721 11.57 -7.37 1.59
C ARG A 721 12.90 -7.00 2.21
N LYS A 722 13.46 -5.85 1.82
CA LYS A 722 14.71 -5.33 2.38
C LYS A 722 14.61 -5.14 3.89
N TYR A 723 13.54 -4.48 4.36
CA TYR A 723 13.28 -4.27 5.79
C TYR A 723 13.11 -5.58 6.56
N SER A 724 12.36 -6.56 6.02
CA SER A 724 12.20 -7.87 6.65
C SER A 724 13.51 -8.65 6.73
N LYS A 725 14.31 -8.62 5.65
CA LYS A 725 15.63 -9.28 5.61
C LYS A 725 16.56 -8.71 6.67
N VAL A 726 16.60 -7.39 6.81
CA VAL A 726 17.42 -6.70 7.82
C VAL A 726 17.06 -7.12 9.23
N GLN A 727 15.77 -7.31 9.54
CA GLN A 727 15.36 -7.81 10.87
C GLN A 727 15.79 -9.25 11.10
N ALA A 728 15.65 -10.12 10.09
CA ALA A 728 16.13 -11.50 10.18
C ALA A 728 17.65 -11.56 10.39
N SER A 729 18.40 -10.65 9.77
CA SER A 729 19.86 -10.54 9.92
C SER A 729 20.32 -9.72 11.12
N ARG A 730 19.42 -9.27 12.02
CA ARG A 730 19.78 -8.38 13.15
C ARG A 730 20.96 -8.91 13.97
N THR A 731 20.94 -10.20 14.32
CA THR A 731 22.03 -10.81 15.11
C THR A 731 23.35 -10.83 14.36
N ASP A 732 23.34 -11.14 13.06
CA ASP A 732 24.56 -11.16 12.25
C ASP A 732 25.13 -9.75 12.05
N ILE A 733 24.26 -8.75 11.88
CA ILE A 733 24.62 -7.32 11.85
C ILE A 733 25.31 -6.96 13.19
N GLY A 734 24.70 -7.31 14.32
CA GLY A 734 25.28 -7.07 15.65
C GLY A 734 26.66 -7.69 15.81
N ARG A 735 26.82 -8.97 15.42
CA ARG A 735 28.12 -9.67 15.46
C ARG A 735 29.19 -8.99 14.61
N TYR A 736 28.86 -8.60 13.37
CA TYR A 736 29.83 -7.95 12.48
C TYR A 736 30.33 -6.61 13.03
N TRP A 737 29.42 -5.83 13.62
CA TRP A 737 29.73 -4.53 14.19
C TRP A 737 30.24 -4.57 15.63
N ASN A 738 30.61 -5.76 16.14
CA ASN A 738 31.11 -5.99 17.50
C ASN A 738 30.15 -5.51 18.61
N VAL A 739 28.85 -5.54 18.35
CA VAL A 739 27.85 -5.27 19.37
C VAL A 739 27.70 -6.55 20.21
N VAL A 740 28.32 -6.56 21.39
CA VAL A 740 28.23 -7.65 22.35
C VAL A 740 26.75 -7.81 22.74
N ASN A 741 26.28 -9.05 22.89
CA ASN A 741 24.88 -9.35 23.26
C ASN A 741 24.46 -8.55 24.52
N VAL A 742 23.82 -7.41 24.33
CA VAL A 742 23.03 -6.67 25.33
C VAL A 742 21.69 -7.35 25.52
#